data_AF-A0A7C4INX9-F1
#
_entry.id   AF-A0A7C4INX9-F1
#
_cell.length_a   1.000
_cell.length_b   1.000
_cell.length_c   1.000
_cell.angle_alpha   90.00
_cell.angle_beta   90.00
_cell.angle_gamma   90.00
#
_symmetry.space_group_name_H-M   'P 1'
#
loop_
_entity.id
_entity.type
_entity.pdbx_description
1 polymer ?
#
loop_
_entity_poly.entity_id
_entity_poly.type
_entity_poly.pdbx_seq_one_letter_code
_entity_poly.pdbx_strand_id
1 'polypeptide(L)'
;MNKAKLHILASSILIFTAIFFFTQAAMAGSVTLSWTPPTTNEDGTRITDLAGYKIYYGTASGNYTQNLNVGNVTTYTVANLTDGLTYYFAVTSYDTSNNESRYSNEVSKSLAPVTQQQYTLTATKAGTGSGTVTSSPAGVSCGTDCSESYNAGTLVTLTASADATSSTFTGWSGACSGTGSCSVTMSAARSVTATFALKTYTITASAGTGGSISPSGSVSVVHGNNQTFTITPNSGYAIADVIMDGLMVGSVSSYTFRNVTAPHTISASFSQQQRQTLTVTKSGSGSGTVTSSPSGISCGTDCSESYAANTAVTLTASPDASSTFTGWSGACSGTGSCSVTMSAVRSVTAAFARNGQTSQQFSNIPRTGQQVSYATGDDGNLQSGIEWSDSRFTDNGDGTITDTLTGLMWLKDAGCLRKTWETGLQTVADLNVNPGNFNCLDYTKKYSDWRVPNIRELESLVNFGSSNNASWLKSMGFRNVQSSNYWSSTAYSSATSSIAWTSIRRSYAWALNMTNGSDSTMSKSTYAYILPVRTTSIRSLHKLPETGQKISYAAGDDGDIQAGVEWPEPRFIDNRDGTVTDTLTGLMWLKDAGCFRKSWSTALQTVADLNANPGKYACQQYTAQYADWRMPNVRELESLTNFGTSNVASWLNSNGFLRALNSSYWSSTTSAGSTSSAWLIGLQKGNLTSSRKTSTFYLLPVRGGLQ
;
A
#
# COMPACT_ATOMS: atom_id res chain seq x y z
N MET A 1 26.78 16.87 128.86
CA MET A 1 26.60 15.86 127.80
C MET A 1 27.25 16.45 126.56
N ASN A 2 28.51 16.10 126.33
CA ASN A 2 29.43 16.89 125.53
C ASN A 2 29.99 16.04 124.39
N LYS A 3 29.92 16.57 123.17
CA LYS A 3 30.20 15.92 121.88
C LYS A 3 31.71 15.95 121.56
N ALA A 4 32.24 15.16 120.62
CA ALA A 4 33.68 15.16 120.28
C ALA A 4 34.04 16.04 119.05
N LYS A 5 35.33 16.36 118.82
CA LYS A 5 35.81 17.12 117.63
C LYS A 5 36.61 16.19 116.70
N LEU A 6 36.18 16.04 115.44
CA LEU A 6 36.77 15.11 114.46
C LEU A 6 37.42 15.85 113.28
N HIS A 7 38.55 15.34 112.77
CA HIS A 7 39.22 15.83 111.56
C HIS A 7 39.26 14.74 110.47
N ILE A 8 38.71 15.03 109.28
CA ILE A 8 38.78 14.15 108.09
C ILE A 8 40.01 14.50 107.26
N LEU A 9 40.72 13.47 106.81
CA LEU A 9 41.80 13.57 105.82
C LEU A 9 41.33 12.90 104.53
N ALA A 10 41.11 13.66 103.46
CA ALA A 10 40.82 13.09 102.15
C ALA A 10 42.13 12.55 101.53
N SER A 11 42.24 11.21 101.40
CA SER A 11 43.36 10.60 100.67
C SER A 11 42.91 10.22 99.26
N SER A 12 43.74 10.53 98.26
CA SER A 12 43.44 10.30 96.84
C SER A 12 43.67 8.84 96.45
N ILE A 13 42.66 8.17 95.88
CA ILE A 13 42.80 6.80 95.34
C ILE A 13 42.75 6.80 93.81
N LEU A 14 43.71 6.07 93.22
CA LEU A 14 43.86 5.67 91.81
C LEU A 14 42.72 4.73 91.38
N ILE A 15 42.18 4.94 90.18
CA ILE A 15 41.25 4.01 89.52
C ILE A 15 42.07 3.00 88.69
N PHE A 16 41.95 1.69 88.98
CA PHE A 16 42.38 0.61 88.09
C PHE A 16 41.18 0.16 87.23
N THR A 17 41.25 0.38 85.92
CA THR A 17 40.27 -0.13 84.95
C THR A 17 40.66 -1.54 84.49
N ALA A 18 39.96 -2.56 84.99
CA ALA A 18 39.95 -3.89 84.39
C ALA A 18 38.87 -3.94 83.30
N ILE A 19 39.29 -4.26 82.07
CA ILE A 19 38.41 -4.40 80.90
C ILE A 19 37.69 -5.75 81.01
N PHE A 20 36.40 -5.73 81.33
CA PHE A 20 35.46 -6.83 81.10
C PHE A 20 34.27 -6.32 80.30
N PHE A 21 33.87 -7.09 79.28
CA PHE A 21 32.76 -6.81 78.37
C PHE A 21 31.42 -6.70 79.14
N PHE A 22 30.76 -5.55 79.05
CA PHE A 22 29.53 -5.22 79.78
C PHE A 22 28.25 -5.78 79.14
N THR A 23 27.39 -6.39 79.96
CA THR A 23 25.96 -6.03 80.00
C THR A 23 25.81 -4.77 80.85
N GLN A 24 25.12 -3.77 80.33
CA GLN A 24 25.01 -2.39 80.83
C GLN A 24 24.58 -2.30 82.32
N ALA A 25 25.52 -2.05 83.21
CA ALA A 25 25.30 -1.48 84.54
C ALA A 25 26.15 -0.21 84.60
N ALA A 26 25.55 0.92 84.95
CA ALA A 26 26.29 2.17 85.13
C ALA A 26 27.44 1.91 86.12
N MET A 27 28.68 2.15 85.69
CA MET A 27 29.82 2.21 86.62
C MET A 27 29.45 3.27 87.65
N ALA A 28 29.22 2.88 88.90
CA ALA A 28 28.89 3.84 89.93
C ALA A 28 30.20 4.26 90.61
N GLY A 29 30.46 5.56 90.63
CA GLY A 29 31.63 6.11 91.30
C GLY A 29 31.66 5.73 92.78
N SER A 30 32.86 5.69 93.35
CA SER A 30 33.05 5.45 94.77
C SER A 30 34.09 6.39 95.34
N VAL A 31 33.92 6.76 96.61
CA VAL A 31 34.84 7.64 97.34
C VAL A 31 35.23 6.96 98.64
N THR A 32 36.52 6.71 98.82
CA THR A 32 37.08 6.26 100.10
C THR A 32 37.43 7.46 100.96
N LEU A 33 36.82 7.52 102.13
CA LEU A 33 37.07 8.52 103.15
C LEU A 33 37.96 7.92 104.23
N SER A 34 38.90 8.72 104.75
CA SER A 34 39.70 8.39 105.93
C SER A 34 39.65 9.53 106.95
N TRP A 35 39.61 9.22 108.24
CA TRP A 35 39.56 10.24 109.28
C TRP A 35 40.36 9.86 110.51
N THR A 36 40.77 10.88 111.28
CA THR A 36 41.50 10.68 112.53
C THR A 36 40.50 10.57 113.69
N PRO A 37 40.56 9.50 114.50
CA PRO A 37 39.72 9.37 115.69
C PRO A 37 39.85 10.56 116.64
N PRO A 38 38.75 10.97 117.29
CA PRO A 38 38.83 12.00 118.31
C PRO A 38 39.45 11.37 119.59
N THR A 39 40.34 12.10 120.25
CA THR A 39 40.96 11.65 121.51
C THR A 39 40.33 12.29 122.75
N THR A 40 39.59 13.39 122.57
CA THR A 40 38.97 14.18 123.64
C THR A 40 37.54 14.58 123.29
N ASN A 41 36.66 14.64 124.30
CA ASN A 41 35.36 15.27 124.26
C ASN A 41 35.50 16.80 124.06
N GLU A 42 34.41 17.50 123.76
CA GLU A 42 34.38 18.96 123.55
C GLU A 42 34.76 19.75 124.81
N ASP A 43 34.59 19.14 125.99
CA ASP A 43 35.04 19.70 127.28
C ASP A 43 36.52 19.41 127.61
N GLY A 44 37.25 18.77 126.70
CA GLY A 44 38.67 18.44 126.84
C GLY A 44 38.95 17.18 127.65
N THR A 45 37.93 16.49 128.19
CA THR A 45 38.12 15.19 128.84
C THR A 45 38.45 14.09 127.82
N ARG A 46 39.19 13.07 128.24
CA ARG A 46 39.59 11.95 127.36
C ARG A 46 38.39 11.07 127.02
N ILE A 47 38.24 10.70 125.75
CA ILE A 47 37.17 9.78 125.30
C ILE A 47 37.50 8.35 125.75
N THR A 48 36.56 7.70 126.43
CA THR A 48 36.69 6.29 126.89
C THR A 48 35.59 5.38 126.34
N ASP A 49 34.62 5.94 125.62
CA ASP A 49 33.33 5.33 125.29
C ASP A 49 32.93 5.52 123.82
N LEU A 50 33.91 5.73 122.92
CA LEU A 50 33.70 5.83 121.48
C LEU A 50 33.13 4.52 120.89
N ALA A 51 31.92 4.57 120.33
CA ALA A 51 31.23 3.40 119.79
C ALA A 51 31.29 3.28 118.26
N GLY A 52 31.48 4.39 117.53
CA GLY A 52 31.67 4.34 116.08
C GLY A 52 31.50 5.67 115.37
N TYR A 53 31.34 5.61 114.06
CA TYR A 53 31.22 6.78 113.19
C TYR A 53 30.02 6.69 112.25
N LYS A 54 29.49 7.85 111.90
CA LYS A 54 28.54 8.00 110.78
C LYS A 54 29.12 8.94 109.73
N ILE A 55 28.98 8.56 108.47
CA ILE A 55 29.35 9.37 107.32
C ILE A 55 28.10 10.06 106.81
N TYR A 56 28.17 11.38 106.65
CA TYR A 56 27.14 12.23 106.10
C TYR A 56 27.61 12.73 104.75
N TYR A 57 26.78 12.64 103.72
CA TYR A 57 27.13 13.13 102.40
C TYR A 57 25.95 13.64 101.60
N GLY A 58 26.24 14.54 100.65
CA GLY A 58 25.26 15.16 99.77
C GLY A 58 25.95 15.84 98.59
N THR A 59 25.17 16.40 97.67
CA THR A 59 25.70 17.04 96.45
C THR A 59 25.84 18.55 96.57
N ALA A 60 25.59 19.11 97.76
CA ALA A 60 25.76 20.53 98.07
C ALA A 60 26.51 20.68 99.41
N SER A 61 27.46 21.63 99.46
CA SER A 61 28.24 21.92 100.66
C SER A 61 27.33 22.29 101.83
N GLY A 62 27.58 21.69 102.99
CA GLY A 62 26.81 21.88 104.22
C GLY A 62 25.43 21.20 104.23
N ASN A 63 25.03 20.53 103.15
CA ASN A 63 23.73 19.85 103.05
C ASN A 63 23.90 18.35 102.76
N TYR A 64 23.90 17.56 103.83
CA TYR A 64 24.05 16.11 103.77
C TYR A 64 22.69 15.42 103.79
N THR A 65 22.20 15.01 102.62
CA THR A 65 20.90 14.34 102.46
C THR A 65 20.97 12.84 102.72
N GLN A 66 22.17 12.27 102.73
CA GLN A 66 22.43 10.85 102.97
C GLN A 66 23.34 10.68 104.19
N ASN A 67 23.15 9.58 104.93
CA ASN A 67 24.07 9.18 105.99
C ASN A 67 24.21 7.65 106.08
N LEU A 68 25.36 7.19 106.54
CA LEU A 68 25.71 5.79 106.71
C LEU A 68 26.36 5.60 108.07
N ASN A 69 25.82 4.70 108.89
CA ASN A 69 26.55 4.22 110.06
C ASN A 69 27.58 3.19 109.60
N VAL A 70 28.86 3.48 109.84
CA VAL A 70 29.98 2.68 109.36
C VAL A 70 30.70 1.93 110.49
N GLY A 71 30.19 2.03 111.72
CA GLY A 71 30.78 1.41 112.90
C GLY A 71 32.13 2.03 113.30
N ASN A 72 32.91 1.32 114.11
CA ASN A 72 34.21 1.79 114.61
C ASN A 72 35.34 1.50 113.62
N VAL A 73 35.31 2.20 112.49
CA VAL A 73 36.36 2.21 111.47
C VAL A 73 36.91 3.61 111.27
N THR A 74 38.13 3.73 110.75
CA THR A 74 38.76 5.04 110.43
C THR A 74 38.90 5.29 108.93
N THR A 75 38.42 4.35 108.13
CA THR A 75 38.34 4.44 106.67
C THR A 75 37.10 3.71 106.16
N TYR A 76 36.44 4.25 105.15
CA TYR A 76 35.27 3.63 104.54
C TYR A 76 35.06 4.10 103.10
N THR A 77 34.62 3.19 102.22
CA THR A 77 34.28 3.51 100.83
C THR A 77 32.79 3.68 100.66
N VAL A 78 32.37 4.91 100.36
CA VAL A 78 31.00 5.19 99.91
C VAL A 78 30.91 4.81 98.44
N ALA A 79 30.19 3.73 98.14
CA ALA A 79 29.93 3.25 96.78
C ALA A 79 28.59 3.80 96.24
N ASN A 80 28.30 3.52 94.97
CA ASN A 80 27.04 3.89 94.31
C ASN A 80 26.80 5.39 94.19
N LEU A 81 27.87 6.18 94.05
CA LEU A 81 27.77 7.60 93.80
C LEU A 81 27.59 7.86 92.30
N THR A 82 26.80 8.87 91.97
CA THR A 82 26.53 9.24 90.58
C THR A 82 27.73 9.97 89.99
N ASP A 83 28.30 9.43 88.91
CA ASP A 83 29.37 10.08 88.16
C ASP A 83 28.92 11.43 87.60
N GLY A 84 29.85 12.39 87.51
CA GLY A 84 29.56 13.76 87.06
C GLY A 84 29.06 14.71 88.15
N LEU A 85 28.85 14.24 89.38
CA LEU A 85 28.48 15.09 90.53
C LEU A 85 29.67 15.35 91.46
N THR A 86 29.60 16.46 92.18
CA THR A 86 30.48 16.73 93.32
C THR A 86 29.75 16.34 94.59
N TYR A 87 30.34 15.42 95.35
CA TYR A 87 29.84 15.03 96.66
C TYR A 87 30.64 15.69 97.77
N TYR A 88 29.95 16.12 98.81
CA TYR A 88 30.49 16.69 100.02
C TYR A 88 30.25 15.71 101.17
N PHE A 89 31.26 15.47 101.99
CA PHE A 89 31.28 14.46 103.04
C PHE A 89 31.73 15.06 104.36
N ALA A 90 31.03 14.71 105.43
CA ALA A 90 31.45 14.93 106.81
C ALA A 90 31.23 13.66 107.63
N VAL A 91 31.94 13.55 108.76
CA VAL A 91 31.89 12.38 109.62
C VAL A 91 31.63 12.85 111.05
N THR A 92 30.73 12.17 111.72
CA THR A 92 30.51 12.30 113.15
C THR A 92 30.99 11.04 113.86
N SER A 93 31.37 11.17 115.12
CA SER A 93 31.58 10.05 116.03
C SER A 93 30.41 9.95 117.00
N TYR A 94 30.03 8.74 117.42
CA TYR A 94 29.03 8.54 118.47
C TYR A 94 29.57 7.67 119.62
N ASP A 95 29.13 7.94 120.84
CA ASP A 95 29.50 7.18 122.04
C ASP A 95 28.61 5.93 122.25
N THR A 96 28.91 5.13 123.27
CA THR A 96 28.11 3.93 123.64
C THR A 96 26.67 4.26 124.06
N SER A 97 26.37 5.52 124.37
CA SER A 97 25.02 6.04 124.65
C SER A 97 24.35 6.64 123.39
N ASN A 98 24.99 6.49 122.22
CA ASN A 98 24.56 7.00 120.93
C ASN A 98 24.49 8.55 120.85
N ASN A 99 25.19 9.26 121.74
CA ASN A 99 25.34 10.71 121.60
C ASN A 99 26.32 11.00 120.47
N GLU A 100 25.87 11.80 119.51
CA GLU A 100 26.60 12.02 118.27
C GLU A 100 27.30 13.37 118.26
N SER A 101 28.55 13.40 117.79
CA SER A 101 29.38 14.60 117.74
C SER A 101 28.84 15.68 116.80
N ARG A 102 29.48 16.87 116.80
CA ARG A 102 29.36 17.75 115.62
C ARG A 102 30.02 17.11 114.40
N TYR A 103 29.68 17.59 113.22
CA TYR A 103 30.39 17.24 112.00
C TYR A 103 31.88 17.57 112.11
N SER A 104 32.70 16.74 111.50
CA SER A 104 34.08 17.08 111.14
C SER A 104 34.15 18.27 110.19
N ASN A 105 35.36 18.67 109.79
CA ASN A 105 35.51 19.43 108.55
C ASN A 105 34.90 18.65 107.38
N GLU A 106 34.24 19.39 106.48
CA GLU A 106 33.75 18.85 105.23
C GLU A 106 34.92 18.60 104.27
N VAL A 107 34.84 17.52 103.50
CA VAL A 107 35.69 17.28 102.35
C VAL A 107 34.80 17.04 101.14
N SER A 108 35.25 17.40 99.94
CA SER A 108 34.49 17.18 98.72
C SER A 108 35.27 16.35 97.70
N LYS A 109 34.54 15.64 96.84
CA LYS A 109 35.08 14.89 95.72
C LYS A 109 34.15 15.01 94.51
N SER A 110 34.68 15.60 93.44
CA SER A 110 34.06 15.55 92.11
C SER A 110 34.36 14.22 91.45
N LEU A 111 33.32 13.51 91.03
CA LEU A 111 33.44 12.31 90.23
C LEU A 111 33.40 12.70 88.74
N ALA A 112 34.41 12.31 87.97
CA ALA A 112 34.46 12.64 86.55
C ALA A 112 33.32 11.93 85.81
N PRO A 113 32.61 12.59 84.88
CA PRO A 113 31.64 11.91 84.03
C PRO A 113 32.36 10.91 83.10
N VAL A 114 31.80 9.71 82.94
CA VAL A 114 32.35 8.71 81.99
C VAL A 114 32.07 9.17 80.56
N THR A 115 33.12 9.50 79.81
CA THR A 115 33.02 9.73 78.35
C THR A 115 33.16 8.40 77.62
N GLN A 116 32.10 7.93 76.98
CA GLN A 116 32.15 6.71 76.16
C GLN A 116 32.76 7.03 74.80
N GLN A 117 33.80 6.30 74.39
CA GLN A 117 34.42 6.47 73.06
C GLN A 117 33.44 6.05 71.98
N GLN A 118 33.21 6.93 70.99
CA GLN A 118 32.32 6.68 69.86
C GLN A 118 33.10 6.55 68.55
N TYR A 119 32.58 5.73 67.64
CA TYR A 119 33.08 5.56 66.28
C TYR A 119 31.96 5.79 65.27
N THR A 120 32.27 6.52 64.21
CA THR A 120 31.33 6.79 63.12
C THR A 120 31.21 5.60 62.19
N LEU A 121 29.98 5.19 61.89
CA LEU A 121 29.64 4.26 60.82
C LEU A 121 29.07 5.06 59.64
N THR A 122 29.71 4.97 58.48
CA THR A 122 29.24 5.62 57.25
C THR A 122 28.69 4.57 56.28
N ALA A 123 27.42 4.70 55.91
CA ALA A 123 26.82 3.93 54.84
C ALA A 123 26.87 4.72 53.53
N THR A 124 27.27 4.07 52.44
CA THR A 124 27.25 4.64 51.09
C THR A 124 26.35 3.79 50.19
N LYS A 125 25.71 4.43 49.21
CA LYS A 125 24.94 3.75 48.18
C LYS A 125 25.70 3.81 46.86
N ALA A 126 25.76 2.69 46.15
CA ALA A 126 26.44 2.57 44.87
C ALA A 126 25.59 1.78 43.86
N GLY A 127 26.05 1.76 42.60
CA GLY A 127 25.38 1.07 41.51
C GLY A 127 24.41 1.96 40.72
N THR A 128 23.69 1.35 39.79
CA THR A 128 22.76 2.06 38.87
C THR A 128 21.35 2.18 39.42
N GLY A 129 20.99 1.35 40.40
CA GLY A 129 19.68 1.32 41.02
C GLY A 129 19.55 2.27 42.22
N SER A 130 18.35 2.30 42.79
CA SER A 130 18.00 3.10 43.96
C SER A 130 17.51 2.23 45.12
N GLY A 131 17.59 2.79 46.32
CA GLY A 131 17.18 2.13 47.56
C GLY A 131 17.55 2.95 48.79
N THR A 132 17.24 2.39 49.96
CA THR A 132 17.53 2.94 51.28
C THR A 132 18.34 1.95 52.11
N VAL A 133 19.09 2.46 53.08
CA VAL A 133 19.79 1.66 54.09
C VAL A 133 19.40 2.16 55.47
N THR A 134 18.96 1.27 56.35
CA THR A 134 18.64 1.60 57.74
C THR A 134 19.48 0.76 58.70
N SER A 135 19.70 1.24 59.92
CA SER A 135 20.42 0.51 60.98
C SER A 135 19.54 0.13 62.17
N SER A 136 19.97 -0.90 62.90
CA SER A 136 19.54 -1.24 64.25
C SER A 136 20.79 -1.48 65.13
N PRO A 137 21.01 -0.70 66.22
CA PRO A 137 20.19 0.42 66.69
C PRO A 137 20.02 1.54 65.66
N ALA A 138 18.89 2.26 65.74
CA ALA A 138 18.55 3.32 64.79
C ALA A 138 19.62 4.43 64.78
N GLY A 139 19.84 5.02 63.60
CA GLY A 139 20.79 6.12 63.42
C GLY A 139 21.12 6.35 61.95
N VAL A 140 21.59 5.31 61.25
CA VAL A 140 21.76 5.37 59.80
C VAL A 140 20.40 5.21 59.11
N SER A 141 20.05 6.16 58.23
CA SER A 141 18.88 6.13 57.34
C SER A 141 19.27 6.70 55.97
N CYS A 142 20.13 5.97 55.26
CA CYS A 142 20.84 6.46 54.10
C CYS A 142 19.88 6.63 52.90
N GLY A 143 19.44 7.87 52.78
CA GLY A 143 18.36 8.43 51.99
C GLY A 143 18.27 9.91 52.33
N THR A 144 18.37 10.23 53.63
CA THR A 144 18.56 11.58 54.18
C THR A 144 19.77 11.68 55.11
N ASP A 145 20.13 10.61 55.82
CA ASP A 145 21.29 10.59 56.73
C ASP A 145 22.06 9.27 56.61
N CYS A 146 23.32 9.37 56.18
CA CYS A 146 24.16 8.24 55.82
C CYS A 146 25.30 7.98 56.82
N SER A 147 25.34 8.67 57.96
CA SER A 147 26.40 8.48 58.96
C SER A 147 25.92 8.69 60.39
N GLU A 148 26.27 7.78 61.30
CA GLU A 148 25.95 7.91 62.73
C GLU A 148 27.16 7.51 63.60
N SER A 149 27.29 8.12 64.77
CA SER A 149 28.29 7.77 65.79
C SER A 149 27.69 6.81 66.81
N TYR A 150 28.30 5.62 66.91
CA TYR A 150 27.91 4.60 67.89
C TYR A 150 29.01 4.43 68.93
N ASN A 151 28.62 4.02 70.13
CA ASN A 151 29.58 3.69 71.18
C ASN A 151 30.47 2.51 70.76
N ALA A 152 31.72 2.52 71.22
CA ALA A 152 32.66 1.43 70.97
C ALA A 152 32.10 0.09 71.48
N GLY A 153 32.21 -0.96 70.67
CA GLY A 153 31.68 -2.31 70.93
C GLY A 153 30.22 -2.52 70.50
N THR A 154 29.47 -1.49 70.12
CA THR A 154 28.10 -1.65 69.62
C THR A 154 28.07 -2.51 68.35
N LEU A 155 27.21 -3.54 68.34
CA LEU A 155 26.88 -4.31 67.15
C LEU A 155 25.74 -3.59 66.40
N VAL A 156 26.05 -3.04 65.23
CA VAL A 156 25.08 -2.36 64.36
C VAL A 156 24.70 -3.31 63.23
N THR A 157 23.41 -3.54 63.02
CA THR A 157 22.89 -4.32 61.89
C THR A 157 22.24 -3.39 60.87
N LEU A 158 22.73 -3.42 59.65
CA LEU A 158 22.25 -2.64 58.51
C LEU A 158 21.37 -3.49 57.61
N THR A 159 20.26 -2.90 57.18
CA THR A 159 19.30 -3.50 56.25
C THR A 159 19.19 -2.60 55.04
N ALA A 160 19.37 -3.17 53.85
CA ALA A 160 19.17 -2.47 52.59
C ALA A 160 17.79 -2.83 52.03
N SER A 161 17.05 -1.83 51.57
CA SER A 161 15.78 -2.00 50.87
C SER A 161 15.88 -1.35 49.50
N ALA A 162 15.80 -2.15 48.44
CA ALA A 162 15.81 -1.64 47.07
C ALA A 162 14.46 -1.00 46.72
N ASP A 163 14.47 -0.02 45.82
CA ASP A 163 13.23 0.50 45.25
C ASP A 163 12.46 -0.64 44.56
N ALA A 164 11.28 -0.94 45.09
CA ALA A 164 10.52 -2.12 44.71
C ALA A 164 10.08 -2.11 43.24
N THR A 165 10.02 -0.93 42.60
CA THR A 165 9.60 -0.79 41.20
C THR A 165 10.78 -1.00 40.26
N SER A 166 11.92 -0.37 40.54
CA SER A 166 12.99 -0.18 39.55
C SER A 166 14.27 -0.95 39.80
N SER A 167 14.53 -1.40 41.04
CA SER A 167 15.87 -1.80 41.45
C SER A 167 15.92 -3.12 42.21
N THR A 168 17.11 -3.71 42.31
CA THR A 168 17.43 -4.88 43.14
C THR A 168 18.63 -4.57 44.02
N PHE A 169 18.65 -5.12 45.23
CA PHE A 169 19.81 -5.05 46.10
C PHE A 169 20.79 -6.17 45.72
N THR A 170 22.02 -5.79 45.36
CA THR A 170 23.03 -6.73 44.84
C THR A 170 24.05 -7.15 45.88
N GLY A 171 24.17 -6.41 46.98
CA GLY A 171 24.97 -6.80 48.13
C GLY A 171 25.75 -5.66 48.79
N TRP A 172 26.44 -6.03 49.86
CA TRP A 172 27.31 -5.18 50.67
C TRP A 172 28.77 -5.31 50.29
N SER A 173 29.53 -4.24 50.50
CA SER A 173 31.01 -4.23 50.54
C SER A 173 31.53 -3.26 51.60
N GLY A 174 32.84 -3.28 51.86
CA GLY A 174 33.49 -2.48 52.91
C GLY A 174 33.63 -3.27 54.21
N ALA A 175 33.10 -2.75 55.31
CA ALA A 175 33.19 -3.40 56.63
C ALA A 175 32.32 -4.67 56.77
N CYS A 176 31.50 -5.00 55.78
CA CYS A 176 30.71 -6.23 55.69
C CYS A 176 30.51 -6.63 54.22
N SER A 177 30.02 -7.85 53.98
CA SER A 177 29.79 -8.41 52.65
C SER A 177 28.54 -9.31 52.60
N GLY A 178 28.07 -9.64 51.40
CA GLY A 178 26.94 -10.55 51.18
C GLY A 178 25.64 -9.82 50.85
N THR A 179 24.53 -10.57 50.72
CA THR A 179 23.22 -10.07 50.25
C THR A 179 22.14 -10.02 51.33
N GLY A 180 22.43 -10.53 52.53
CA GLY A 180 21.55 -10.44 53.70
C GLY A 180 21.69 -9.12 54.46
N SER A 181 21.29 -9.10 55.73
CA SER A 181 21.63 -8.00 56.64
C SER A 181 23.14 -7.93 56.85
N CYS A 182 23.66 -6.72 57.06
CA CYS A 182 25.08 -6.45 57.30
C CYS A 182 25.30 -6.10 58.77
N SER A 183 25.99 -6.95 59.51
CA SER A 183 26.32 -6.68 60.92
C SER A 183 27.76 -6.20 61.08
N VAL A 184 27.95 -5.08 61.76
CA VAL A 184 29.25 -4.42 61.98
C VAL A 184 29.42 -4.11 63.47
N THR A 185 30.51 -4.57 64.08
CA THR A 185 30.86 -4.19 65.46
C THR A 185 31.79 -2.97 65.46
N MET A 186 31.40 -1.93 66.18
CA MET A 186 32.08 -0.63 66.18
C MET A 186 33.34 -0.63 67.04
N SER A 187 34.44 -1.06 66.43
CA SER A 187 35.80 -1.11 67.02
C SER A 187 36.71 0.04 66.56
N ALA A 188 36.32 0.72 65.48
CA ALA A 188 36.95 1.88 64.86
C ALA A 188 35.89 2.54 63.97
N ALA A 189 36.22 3.68 63.34
CA ALA A 189 35.37 4.19 62.27
C ALA A 189 35.26 3.15 61.14
N ARG A 190 34.05 2.91 60.64
CA ARG A 190 33.77 1.89 59.62
C ARG A 190 32.96 2.49 58.48
N SER A 191 33.16 1.95 57.29
CA SER A 191 32.38 2.31 56.12
C SER A 191 31.85 1.06 55.43
N VAL A 192 30.60 1.14 54.98
CA VAL A 192 29.89 0.07 54.27
C VAL A 192 29.23 0.64 53.03
N THR A 193 29.17 -0.15 51.97
CA THR A 193 28.57 0.24 50.70
C THR A 193 27.45 -0.73 50.35
N ALA A 194 26.22 -0.25 50.27
CA ALA A 194 25.09 -0.97 49.68
C ALA A 194 25.07 -0.74 48.17
N THR A 195 25.11 -1.81 47.38
CA THR A 195 25.03 -1.69 45.91
C THR A 195 23.66 -2.09 45.40
N PHE A 196 23.02 -1.21 44.63
CA PHE A 196 21.73 -1.44 43.99
C PHE A 196 21.91 -1.45 42.47
N ALA A 197 21.24 -2.38 41.78
CA ALA A 197 21.22 -2.44 40.32
C ALA A 197 19.80 -2.20 39.81
N LEU A 198 19.66 -1.49 38.68
CA LEU A 198 18.37 -1.41 37.99
C LEU A 198 17.94 -2.80 37.52
N LYS A 199 16.64 -3.08 37.60
CA LYS A 199 16.04 -4.26 37.00
C LYS A 199 16.26 -4.24 35.48
N THR A 200 16.29 -5.43 34.90
CA THR A 200 16.29 -5.62 33.45
C THR A 200 15.06 -6.40 33.05
N TYR A 201 14.39 -5.97 31.98
CA TYR A 201 13.24 -6.63 31.40
C TYR A 201 13.57 -7.22 30.04
N THR A 202 13.00 -8.37 29.74
CA THR A 202 13.18 -9.02 28.44
C THR A 202 12.05 -8.60 27.51
N ILE A 203 12.41 -8.13 26.32
CA ILE A 203 11.50 -7.99 25.18
C ILE A 203 11.77 -9.16 24.23
N THR A 204 10.78 -10.00 23.99
CA THR A 204 10.90 -11.12 23.05
C THR A 204 10.44 -10.68 21.67
N ALA A 205 11.39 -10.58 20.74
CA ALA A 205 11.15 -10.19 19.36
C ALA A 205 11.18 -11.39 18.40
N SER A 206 10.15 -11.55 17.59
CA SER A 206 10.08 -12.61 16.58
C SER A 206 9.61 -12.07 15.22
N ALA A 207 10.00 -12.78 14.16
CA ALA A 207 9.61 -12.48 12.79
C ALA A 207 9.09 -13.75 12.13
N GLY A 208 7.96 -13.66 11.45
CA GLY A 208 7.44 -14.72 10.59
C GLY A 208 8.27 -14.88 9.30
N THR A 209 7.88 -15.85 8.48
CA THR A 209 8.49 -16.04 7.14
C THR A 209 8.28 -14.79 6.27
N GLY A 210 9.32 -14.38 5.53
CA GLY A 210 9.22 -13.24 4.62
C GLY A 210 9.85 -11.93 5.11
N GLY A 211 10.52 -11.92 6.26
CA GLY A 211 11.27 -10.75 6.71
C GLY A 211 12.06 -11.01 7.98
N SER A 212 12.51 -9.93 8.60
CA SER A 212 13.28 -9.95 9.84
C SER A 212 12.89 -8.80 10.76
N ILE A 213 13.16 -8.98 12.05
CA ILE A 213 13.08 -7.93 13.07
C ILE A 213 14.45 -7.82 13.74
N SER A 214 14.94 -6.60 13.97
CA SER A 214 16.25 -6.36 14.60
C SER A 214 16.13 -5.32 15.71
N PRO A 215 16.61 -5.60 16.92
CA PRO A 215 17.16 -6.89 17.38
C PRO A 215 16.11 -8.02 17.45
N SER A 216 16.51 -9.28 17.25
CA SER A 216 15.63 -10.46 17.31
C SER A 216 15.88 -11.30 18.57
N GLY A 217 14.91 -12.12 18.97
CA GLY A 217 15.01 -13.02 20.11
C GLY A 217 14.79 -12.29 21.43
N SER A 218 15.44 -12.76 22.50
CA SER A 218 15.32 -12.17 23.83
C SER A 218 16.25 -10.96 23.97
N VAL A 219 15.68 -9.76 24.05
CA VAL A 219 16.41 -8.49 24.17
C VAL A 219 16.27 -7.96 25.59
N SER A 220 17.39 -7.84 26.31
CA SER A 220 17.42 -7.33 27.69
C SER A 220 17.51 -5.80 27.71
N VAL A 221 16.56 -5.15 28.38
CA VAL A 221 16.45 -3.69 28.46
C VAL A 221 16.45 -3.28 29.93
N VAL A 222 17.32 -2.34 30.29
CA VAL A 222 17.38 -1.77 31.66
C VAL A 222 16.11 -0.97 31.94
N HIS A 223 15.58 -1.08 33.17
CA HIS A 223 14.38 -0.38 33.62
C HIS A 223 14.42 1.11 33.26
N GLY A 224 13.39 1.58 32.57
CA GLY A 224 13.20 2.98 32.16
C GLY A 224 13.89 3.38 30.86
N ASN A 225 14.72 2.52 30.27
CA ASN A 225 15.30 2.80 28.96
C ASN A 225 14.28 2.58 27.82
N ASN A 226 14.56 3.20 26.67
CA ASN A 226 13.83 2.95 25.43
C ASN A 226 14.53 1.86 24.62
N GLN A 227 13.75 1.03 23.91
CA GLN A 227 14.28 0.06 22.96
C GLN A 227 13.54 0.18 21.62
N THR A 228 14.30 0.32 20.53
CA THR A 228 13.75 0.39 19.17
C THR A 228 13.99 -0.92 18.43
N PHE A 229 13.00 -1.36 17.67
CA PHE A 229 13.04 -2.49 16.77
C PHE A 229 12.81 -2.02 15.34
N THR A 230 13.64 -2.49 14.42
CA THR A 230 13.48 -2.26 12.99
C THR A 230 12.95 -3.53 12.34
N ILE A 231 11.88 -3.40 11.56
CA ILE A 231 11.23 -4.48 10.84
C ILE A 231 11.57 -4.34 9.36
N THR A 232 12.25 -5.35 8.82
CA THR A 232 12.73 -5.34 7.42
C THR A 232 12.11 -6.51 6.67
N PRO A 233 11.14 -6.28 5.78
CA PRO A 233 10.65 -7.32 4.89
C PRO A 233 11.77 -7.79 3.94
N ASN A 234 11.78 -9.09 3.64
CA ASN A 234 12.63 -9.64 2.59
C ASN A 234 12.12 -9.19 1.22
N SER A 235 12.99 -9.28 0.21
CA SER A 235 12.59 -9.00 -1.17
C SER A 235 11.33 -9.81 -1.58
N GLY A 236 10.32 -9.12 -2.10
CA GLY A 236 9.04 -9.73 -2.50
C GLY A 236 8.01 -9.89 -1.38
N TYR A 237 8.26 -9.37 -0.18
CA TYR A 237 7.32 -9.38 0.93
C TYR A 237 7.02 -7.96 1.42
N ALA A 238 5.86 -7.79 2.06
CA ALA A 238 5.49 -6.57 2.78
C ALA A 238 5.19 -6.90 4.24
N ILE A 239 5.32 -5.91 5.12
CA ILE A 239 4.90 -6.04 6.53
C ILE A 239 3.39 -6.15 6.53
N ALA A 240 2.87 -7.32 6.92
CA ALA A 240 1.45 -7.55 7.03
C ALA A 240 0.93 -6.88 8.31
N ASP A 241 1.58 -7.14 9.43
CA ASP A 241 1.26 -6.54 10.72
C ASP A 241 2.43 -6.69 11.71
N VAL A 242 2.50 -5.78 12.66
CA VAL A 242 3.36 -5.85 13.86
C VAL A 242 2.44 -5.94 15.07
N ILE A 243 2.63 -6.97 15.89
CA ILE A 243 1.84 -7.22 17.09
C ILE A 243 2.72 -6.96 18.31
N MET A 244 2.22 -6.13 19.23
CA MET A 244 2.87 -5.81 20.50
C MET A 244 1.98 -6.27 21.65
N ASP A 245 2.48 -7.17 22.50
CA ASP A 245 1.74 -7.76 23.62
C ASP A 245 0.35 -8.31 23.25
N GLY A 246 0.27 -8.91 22.05
CA GLY A 246 -0.98 -9.46 21.50
C GLY A 246 -1.91 -8.44 20.83
N LEU A 247 -1.57 -7.14 20.86
CA LEU A 247 -2.34 -6.07 20.21
C LEU A 247 -1.72 -5.65 18.87
N MET A 248 -2.57 -5.46 17.86
CA MET A 248 -2.15 -5.04 16.53
C MET A 248 -1.69 -3.58 16.54
N VAL A 249 -0.45 -3.34 16.11
CA VAL A 249 0.14 -2.01 15.92
C VAL A 249 -0.06 -1.54 14.47
N GLY A 250 -0.17 -2.48 13.52
CA GLY A 250 -0.27 -2.21 12.09
C GLY A 250 1.07 -2.39 11.37
N SER A 251 1.07 -2.06 10.07
CA SER A 251 2.19 -2.23 9.16
C SER A 251 3.26 -1.14 9.31
N VAL A 252 3.97 -1.15 10.45
CA VAL A 252 5.07 -0.22 10.75
C VAL A 252 6.44 -0.85 10.51
N SER A 253 7.38 -0.09 9.94
CA SER A 253 8.77 -0.54 9.72
C SER A 253 9.69 -0.35 10.93
N SER A 254 9.22 0.33 11.96
CA SER A 254 9.94 0.56 13.21
C SER A 254 8.97 0.71 14.37
N TYR A 255 9.33 0.18 15.53
CA TYR A 255 8.59 0.35 16.77
C TYR A 255 9.53 0.61 17.93
N THR A 256 9.23 1.61 18.75
CA THR A 256 10.02 1.96 19.94
C THR A 256 9.20 1.74 21.20
N PHE A 257 9.60 0.77 22.02
CA PHE A 257 9.17 0.71 23.42
C PHE A 257 9.83 1.87 24.16
N ARG A 258 9.01 2.74 24.77
CA ARG A 258 9.48 3.88 25.57
C ARG A 258 9.32 3.56 27.04
N ASN A 259 10.31 3.90 27.85
CA ASN A 259 10.29 3.74 29.31
C ASN A 259 9.90 2.30 29.73
N VAL A 260 10.74 1.32 29.40
CA VAL A 260 10.43 -0.11 29.64
C VAL A 260 10.44 -0.42 31.14
N THR A 261 9.29 -0.77 31.69
CA THR A 261 9.10 -1.12 33.11
C THR A 261 8.55 -2.53 33.35
N ALA A 262 8.34 -3.30 32.27
CA ALA A 262 7.85 -4.68 32.31
C ALA A 262 8.40 -5.47 31.11
N PRO A 263 8.34 -6.82 31.13
CA PRO A 263 8.62 -7.63 29.94
C PRO A 263 7.58 -7.37 28.86
N HIS A 264 8.00 -7.44 27.59
CA HIS A 264 7.13 -7.24 26.44
C HIS A 264 7.38 -8.29 25.36
N THR A 265 6.46 -8.38 24.40
CA THR A 265 6.61 -9.18 23.19
C THR A 265 6.35 -8.31 21.96
N ILE A 266 7.11 -8.53 20.91
CA ILE A 266 6.87 -7.94 19.58
C ILE A 266 7.04 -9.01 18.52
N SER A 267 6.03 -9.19 17.67
CA SER A 267 6.10 -10.12 16.55
C SER A 267 5.76 -9.41 15.24
N ALA A 268 6.61 -9.59 14.24
CA ALA A 268 6.37 -9.10 12.89
C ALA A 268 5.88 -10.23 12.00
N SER A 269 4.79 -9.98 11.27
CA SER A 269 4.29 -10.89 10.24
C SER A 269 4.46 -10.25 8.86
N PHE A 270 4.73 -11.09 7.87
CA PHE A 270 4.94 -10.66 6.51
C PHE A 270 4.01 -11.43 5.58
N SER A 271 3.49 -10.74 4.58
CA SER A 271 2.75 -11.36 3.48
C SER A 271 3.56 -11.24 2.21
N GLN A 272 3.48 -12.26 1.34
CA GLN A 272 4.04 -12.14 0.01
C GLN A 272 3.37 -10.95 -0.69
N GLN A 273 4.18 -10.04 -1.19
CA GLN A 273 3.71 -8.91 -1.94
C GLN A 273 3.18 -9.45 -3.26
N GLN A 274 1.86 -9.36 -3.48
CA GLN A 274 1.28 -9.83 -4.74
C GLN A 274 1.98 -9.12 -5.88
N ARG A 275 2.62 -9.88 -6.77
CA ARG A 275 3.26 -9.32 -7.94
C ARG A 275 2.32 -9.41 -9.13
N GLN A 276 2.26 -8.33 -9.87
CA GLN A 276 1.52 -8.23 -11.12
C GLN A 276 2.54 -8.11 -12.25
N THR A 277 2.41 -8.96 -13.24
CA THR A 277 3.29 -8.92 -14.40
C THR A 277 2.88 -7.77 -15.32
N LEU A 278 3.85 -6.93 -15.67
CA LEU A 278 3.76 -5.96 -16.74
C LEU A 278 4.50 -6.51 -17.94
N THR A 279 3.78 -6.73 -19.04
CA THR A 279 4.38 -7.14 -20.31
C THR A 279 4.39 -5.97 -21.28
N VAL A 280 5.55 -5.68 -21.85
CA VAL A 280 5.73 -4.69 -22.89
C VAL A 280 5.89 -5.39 -24.23
N THR A 281 4.97 -5.14 -25.15
CA THR A 281 5.09 -5.57 -26.55
C THR A 281 5.59 -4.41 -27.39
N LYS A 282 6.47 -4.67 -28.35
CA LYS A 282 6.81 -3.69 -29.39
C LYS A 282 6.01 -4.01 -30.64
N SER A 283 5.53 -2.99 -31.33
CA SER A 283 4.81 -3.17 -32.59
C SER A 283 5.23 -2.11 -33.62
N GLY A 284 4.82 -2.32 -34.87
CA GLY A 284 5.08 -1.42 -35.99
C GLY A 284 6.35 -1.78 -36.78
N SER A 285 6.59 -1.02 -37.87
CA SER A 285 7.66 -1.30 -38.84
C SER A 285 9.05 -0.79 -38.39
N GLY A 286 9.08 0.04 -37.36
CA GLY A 286 10.29 0.59 -36.75
C GLY A 286 10.83 -0.27 -35.63
N SER A 287 11.95 0.17 -35.08
CA SER A 287 12.65 -0.43 -33.97
C SER A 287 12.99 0.62 -32.90
N GLY A 288 13.25 0.17 -31.70
CA GLY A 288 13.56 1.01 -30.55
C GLY A 288 13.63 0.15 -29.30
N THR A 289 13.98 0.76 -28.17
CA THR A 289 13.98 0.12 -26.85
C THR A 289 12.90 0.71 -25.95
N VAL A 290 12.42 -0.08 -24.99
CA VAL A 290 11.53 0.43 -23.93
C VAL A 290 12.12 0.09 -22.59
N THR A 291 12.28 1.10 -21.75
CA THR A 291 12.78 0.92 -20.38
C THR A 291 11.72 1.31 -19.36
N SER A 292 11.75 0.70 -18.18
CA SER A 292 10.87 1.04 -17.06
C SER A 292 11.58 1.77 -15.91
N SER A 293 10.80 2.52 -15.14
CA SER A 293 11.13 2.99 -13.80
C SER A 293 9.95 2.69 -12.86
N PRO A 294 10.10 1.86 -11.80
CA PRO A 294 11.32 1.16 -11.39
C PRO A 294 11.90 0.24 -12.47
N SER A 295 13.23 0.06 -12.46
CA SER A 295 13.93 -0.75 -13.46
C SER A 295 13.48 -2.21 -13.40
N GLY A 296 13.34 -2.84 -14.56
CA GLY A 296 13.01 -4.26 -14.69
C GLY A 296 12.62 -4.64 -16.11
N ILE A 297 12.07 -3.69 -16.88
CA ILE A 297 11.86 -3.87 -18.32
C ILE A 297 12.96 -3.13 -19.07
N SER A 298 13.62 -3.83 -19.99
CA SER A 298 14.51 -3.30 -21.03
C SER A 298 14.15 -4.01 -22.33
N CYS A 299 12.96 -3.71 -22.82
CA CYS A 299 12.38 -4.40 -23.93
C CYS A 299 13.23 -4.09 -25.16
N GLY A 300 13.78 -5.15 -25.74
CA GLY A 300 15.03 -5.19 -26.51
C GLY A 300 15.63 -6.57 -26.32
N THR A 301 15.78 -6.97 -25.05
CA THR A 301 16.14 -8.33 -24.63
C THR A 301 15.21 -8.87 -23.55
N ASP A 302 14.61 -8.01 -22.72
CA ASP A 302 13.65 -8.41 -21.67
C ASP A 302 12.42 -7.50 -21.64
N CYS A 303 11.28 -8.08 -21.99
CA CYS A 303 10.03 -7.38 -22.27
C CYS A 303 8.93 -7.66 -21.22
N SER A 304 9.26 -8.31 -20.11
CA SER A 304 8.25 -8.62 -19.07
C SER A 304 8.87 -8.61 -17.69
N GLU A 305 8.24 -7.92 -16.74
CA GLU A 305 8.69 -7.88 -15.35
C GLU A 305 7.50 -7.98 -14.39
N SER A 306 7.71 -8.64 -13.25
CA SER A 306 6.75 -8.76 -12.16
C SER A 306 7.00 -7.70 -11.10
N TYR A 307 6.18 -6.65 -11.10
CA TYR A 307 6.20 -5.59 -10.10
C TYR A 307 5.25 -5.89 -8.95
N ALA A 308 5.53 -5.35 -7.76
CA ALA A 308 4.58 -5.40 -6.66
C ALA A 308 3.25 -4.71 -7.01
N ALA A 309 2.14 -5.21 -6.49
CA ALA A 309 0.83 -4.65 -6.70
C ALA A 309 0.78 -3.17 -6.31
N ASN A 310 0.07 -2.37 -7.10
CA ASN A 310 -0.06 -0.92 -7.00
C ASN A 310 1.24 -0.12 -7.21
N THR A 311 2.35 -0.75 -7.60
CA THR A 311 3.55 -0.02 -8.06
C THR A 311 3.19 0.82 -9.29
N ALA A 312 3.53 2.10 -9.27
CA ALA A 312 3.46 2.96 -10.45
C ALA A 312 4.73 2.76 -11.28
N VAL A 313 4.59 2.16 -12.46
CA VAL A 313 5.66 1.89 -13.41
C VAL A 313 5.59 2.89 -14.55
N THR A 314 6.66 3.65 -14.75
CA THR A 314 6.79 4.57 -15.89
C THR A 314 7.61 3.91 -17.00
N LEU A 315 7.02 3.75 -18.17
CA LEU A 315 7.67 3.25 -19.39
C LEU A 315 8.11 4.41 -20.27
N THR A 316 9.35 4.31 -20.76
CA THR A 316 9.96 5.27 -21.68
C THR A 316 10.40 4.54 -22.93
N ALA A 317 9.96 4.99 -24.09
CA ALA A 317 10.36 4.46 -25.38
C ALA A 317 11.50 5.30 -25.95
N SER A 318 12.56 4.63 -26.44
CA SER A 318 13.68 5.25 -27.12
C SER A 318 13.77 4.66 -28.53
N PRO A 319 13.26 5.35 -29.58
CA PRO A 319 13.33 4.86 -30.95
C PRO A 319 14.77 4.82 -31.46
N ASP A 320 15.11 3.81 -32.27
CA ASP A 320 16.41 3.75 -32.95
C ASP A 320 16.54 4.87 -34.00
N ALA A 321 17.76 5.20 -34.44
CA ALA A 321 18.03 6.32 -35.35
C ALA A 321 17.23 6.29 -36.68
N SER A 322 16.83 5.10 -37.15
CA SER A 322 16.01 4.93 -38.35
C SER A 322 14.52 4.80 -38.07
N SER A 323 14.06 5.12 -36.86
CA SER A 323 12.69 4.93 -36.41
C SER A 323 12.14 6.14 -35.64
N THR A 324 10.83 6.21 -35.50
CA THR A 324 10.07 7.15 -34.68
C THR A 324 9.18 6.37 -33.75
N PHE A 325 9.06 6.84 -32.50
CA PHE A 325 8.07 6.30 -31.57
C PHE A 325 6.71 6.92 -31.89
N THR A 326 5.70 6.08 -32.16
CA THR A 326 4.38 6.52 -32.63
C THR A 326 3.32 6.52 -31.54
N GLY A 327 3.57 5.87 -30.41
CA GLY A 327 2.74 5.98 -29.21
C GLY A 327 2.60 4.67 -28.43
N TRP A 328 1.95 4.79 -27.28
CA TRP A 328 1.58 3.69 -26.41
C TRP A 328 0.14 3.22 -26.67
N SER A 329 -0.13 1.94 -26.44
CA SER A 329 -1.47 1.40 -26.30
C SER A 329 -1.51 0.29 -25.23
N GLY A 330 -2.71 -0.19 -24.88
CA GLY A 330 -2.91 -1.15 -23.79
C GLY A 330 -3.20 -0.44 -22.47
N ALA A 331 -2.43 -0.74 -21.42
CA ALA A 331 -2.64 -0.19 -20.08
C ALA A 331 -2.32 1.31 -19.94
N CYS A 332 -1.76 1.94 -20.99
CA CYS A 332 -1.56 3.38 -21.12
C CYS A 332 -1.62 3.79 -22.60
N SER A 333 -1.73 5.09 -22.87
CA SER A 333 -1.83 5.64 -24.22
C SER A 333 -1.08 6.97 -24.36
N GLY A 334 -0.96 7.46 -25.60
CA GLY A 334 -0.31 8.75 -25.93
C GLY A 334 1.14 8.59 -26.40
N THR A 335 1.83 9.70 -26.64
CA THR A 335 3.19 9.75 -27.22
C THR A 335 4.28 10.18 -26.24
N GLY A 336 3.91 10.60 -25.02
CA GLY A 336 4.83 10.95 -23.94
C GLY A 336 5.30 9.72 -23.14
N SER A 337 5.80 9.91 -21.92
CA SER A 337 6.06 8.80 -20.99
C SER A 337 4.75 8.11 -20.60
N CYS A 338 4.73 6.78 -20.59
CA CYS A 338 3.57 5.99 -20.19
C CYS A 338 3.66 5.64 -18.70
N SER A 339 2.62 5.93 -17.90
CA SER A 339 2.57 5.53 -16.49
C SER A 339 1.47 4.48 -16.28
N VAL A 340 1.83 3.37 -15.64
CA VAL A 340 0.94 2.23 -15.37
C VAL A 340 0.97 1.90 -13.89
N THR A 341 -0.18 1.92 -13.23
CA THR A 341 -0.31 1.41 -11.87
C THR A 341 -0.63 -0.09 -11.91
N MET A 342 0.23 -0.89 -11.27
CA MET A 342 0.17 -2.36 -11.29
C MET A 342 -0.89 -2.92 -10.34
N SER A 343 -2.14 -2.49 -10.48
CA SER A 343 -3.27 -2.98 -9.68
C SER A 343 -3.76 -4.38 -10.09
N ALA A 344 -3.34 -4.87 -11.26
CA ALA A 344 -3.61 -6.18 -11.85
C ALA A 344 -2.51 -6.47 -12.88
N VAL A 345 -2.49 -7.66 -13.51
CA VAL A 345 -1.64 -7.95 -14.68
C VAL A 345 -1.95 -6.92 -15.77
N ARG A 346 -0.91 -6.32 -16.35
CA ARG A 346 -1.04 -5.26 -17.36
C ARG A 346 -0.20 -5.60 -18.59
N SER A 347 -0.66 -5.17 -19.76
CA SER A 347 0.13 -5.17 -20.98
C SER A 347 0.17 -3.76 -21.56
N VAL A 348 1.33 -3.36 -22.07
CA VAL A 348 1.52 -2.10 -22.80
C VAL A 348 2.19 -2.40 -24.12
N THR A 349 1.69 -1.82 -25.20
CA THR A 349 2.36 -1.87 -26.49
C THR A 349 3.05 -0.55 -26.79
N ALA A 350 4.33 -0.61 -27.16
CA ALA A 350 5.11 0.51 -27.66
C ALA A 350 5.23 0.42 -29.18
N ALA A 351 4.64 1.36 -29.89
CA ALA A 351 4.65 1.35 -31.35
C ALA A 351 5.83 2.18 -31.91
N PHE A 352 6.57 1.62 -32.86
CA PHE A 352 7.67 2.26 -33.57
C PHE A 352 7.45 2.19 -35.10
N ALA A 353 7.82 3.23 -35.83
CA ALA A 353 7.74 3.28 -37.30
C ALA A 353 9.08 3.70 -37.92
N ARG A 354 9.52 3.07 -39.02
CA ARG A 354 10.75 3.50 -39.72
C ARG A 354 10.62 4.92 -40.26
N ASN A 355 11.66 5.72 -40.08
CA ASN A 355 11.80 7.06 -40.63
C ASN A 355 11.71 6.98 -42.16
N GLY A 356 10.73 7.67 -42.75
CA GLY A 356 10.49 7.66 -44.20
C GLY A 356 9.54 6.56 -44.71
N GLN A 357 8.97 5.72 -43.84
CA GLN A 357 7.86 4.83 -44.18
C GLN A 357 6.60 5.31 -43.44
N THR A 358 5.71 6.02 -44.14
CA THR A 358 4.35 6.29 -43.66
C THR A 358 3.57 4.97 -43.60
N SER A 359 3.68 4.24 -42.49
CA SER A 359 2.76 3.15 -42.19
C SER A 359 1.37 3.75 -42.04
N GLN A 360 0.51 3.46 -43.01
CA GLN A 360 -0.93 3.57 -42.82
C GLN A 360 -1.29 2.72 -41.59
N GLN A 361 -2.12 3.28 -40.71
CA GLN A 361 -2.70 2.54 -39.58
C GLN A 361 -3.36 1.26 -40.11
N PHE A 362 -3.44 0.20 -39.31
CA PHE A 362 -4.24 -0.99 -39.60
C PHE A 362 -5.15 -1.32 -38.41
N SER A 363 -5.81 -0.29 -37.90
CA SER A 363 -7.11 -0.40 -37.23
C SER A 363 -8.07 0.45 -38.08
N ASN A 364 -8.25 0.02 -39.32
CA ASN A 364 -8.71 0.92 -40.38
C ASN A 364 -10.22 1.13 -40.43
N ILE A 365 -11.02 0.45 -39.62
CA ILE A 365 -12.47 0.55 -39.78
C ILE A 365 -12.97 1.85 -39.10
N PRO A 366 -13.71 2.74 -39.80
CA PRO A 366 -14.28 3.92 -39.19
C PRO A 366 -15.38 3.60 -38.18
N ARG A 367 -15.60 4.51 -37.23
CA ARG A 367 -16.81 4.51 -36.40
C ARG A 367 -18.06 4.55 -37.28
N THR A 368 -19.17 4.09 -36.73
CA THR A 368 -20.47 4.00 -37.41
C THR A 368 -21.28 5.30 -37.41
N GLY A 369 -20.83 6.28 -36.62
CA GLY A 369 -21.56 7.51 -36.31
C GLY A 369 -22.58 7.37 -35.16
N GLN A 370 -22.75 6.18 -34.59
CA GLN A 370 -23.59 5.97 -33.42
C GLN A 370 -22.90 6.50 -32.16
N GLN A 371 -23.51 7.50 -31.51
CA GLN A 371 -23.04 8.09 -30.25
C GLN A 371 -23.94 7.77 -29.05
N VAL A 372 -25.22 7.46 -29.31
CA VAL A 372 -26.19 7.10 -28.27
C VAL A 372 -26.04 5.62 -27.95
N SER A 373 -25.75 5.30 -26.69
CA SER A 373 -25.78 3.94 -26.19
C SER A 373 -27.19 3.54 -25.73
N TYR A 374 -27.58 2.31 -26.06
CA TYR A 374 -28.84 1.68 -25.67
C TYR A 374 -28.63 0.45 -24.78
N ALA A 375 -27.39 -0.04 -24.65
CA ALA A 375 -26.98 -1.08 -23.72
C ALA A 375 -25.46 -1.07 -23.52
N THR A 376 -24.98 -1.47 -22.33
CA THR A 376 -23.54 -1.64 -22.10
C THR A 376 -22.93 -2.64 -23.09
N GLY A 377 -21.77 -2.29 -23.67
CA GLY A 377 -21.07 -3.07 -24.69
C GLY A 377 -21.61 -2.89 -26.11
N ASP A 378 -22.62 -2.05 -26.32
CA ASP A 378 -23.10 -1.70 -27.65
C ASP A 378 -22.20 -0.68 -28.37
N ASP A 379 -22.48 -0.42 -29.65
CA ASP A 379 -21.65 0.44 -30.48
C ASP A 379 -21.63 1.91 -30.00
N GLY A 380 -22.75 2.43 -29.51
CA GLY A 380 -22.79 3.77 -28.91
C GLY A 380 -21.98 3.88 -27.60
N ASN A 381 -21.85 2.78 -26.86
CA ASN A 381 -21.01 2.70 -25.66
C ASN A 381 -19.53 2.57 -26.00
N LEU A 382 -19.16 1.69 -26.94
CA LEU A 382 -17.75 1.37 -27.24
C LEU A 382 -17.13 2.29 -28.29
N GLN A 383 -17.93 2.79 -29.24
CA GLN A 383 -17.54 3.65 -30.35
C GLN A 383 -16.24 3.20 -31.01
N SER A 384 -16.15 1.91 -31.33
CA SER A 384 -14.96 1.29 -31.90
C SER A 384 -14.71 1.80 -33.32
N GLY A 385 -13.44 2.06 -33.66
CA GLY A 385 -13.02 2.52 -34.98
C GLY A 385 -12.51 3.96 -35.02
N ILE A 386 -12.16 4.41 -36.23
CA ILE A 386 -11.62 5.75 -36.48
C ILE A 386 -12.72 6.79 -36.29
N GLU A 387 -12.46 7.77 -35.41
CA GLU A 387 -13.36 8.90 -35.17
C GLU A 387 -13.53 9.78 -36.41
N TRP A 388 -14.73 10.30 -36.61
CA TRP A 388 -15.01 11.22 -37.70
C TRP A 388 -14.57 12.63 -37.30
N SER A 389 -13.83 13.31 -38.16
CA SER A 389 -13.55 14.73 -37.98
C SER A 389 -14.82 15.56 -38.21
N ASP A 390 -14.98 16.66 -37.47
CA ASP A 390 -16.07 17.62 -37.69
C ASP A 390 -16.08 18.21 -39.11
N SER A 391 -14.92 18.20 -39.79
CA SER A 391 -14.74 18.63 -41.19
C SER A 391 -14.72 17.47 -42.19
N ARG A 392 -15.36 16.33 -41.87
CA ARG A 392 -15.35 15.13 -42.73
C ARG A 392 -15.74 15.46 -44.17
N PHE A 393 -16.83 16.18 -44.35
CA PHE A 393 -17.31 16.61 -45.67
C PHE A 393 -16.96 18.07 -45.90
N THR A 394 -16.07 18.30 -46.86
CA THR A 394 -15.62 19.65 -47.24
C THR A 394 -16.22 20.00 -48.60
N ASP A 395 -17.01 21.08 -48.63
CA ASP A 395 -17.54 21.67 -49.85
C ASP A 395 -16.40 22.38 -50.61
N ASN A 396 -16.13 21.95 -51.84
CA ASN A 396 -15.03 22.50 -52.63
C ASN A 396 -15.44 23.78 -53.40
N GLY A 397 -16.70 24.21 -53.30
CA GLY A 397 -17.21 25.40 -54.00
C GLY A 397 -17.34 25.25 -55.52
N ASP A 398 -17.09 24.05 -56.05
CA ASP A 398 -17.09 23.73 -57.49
C ASP A 398 -18.17 22.70 -57.87
N GLY A 399 -19.13 22.48 -56.96
CA GLY A 399 -20.20 21.48 -57.06
C GLY A 399 -19.76 20.07 -56.65
N THR A 400 -18.64 19.93 -55.95
CA THR A 400 -18.17 18.66 -55.37
C THR A 400 -17.97 18.75 -53.86
N ILE A 401 -18.02 17.59 -53.19
CA ILE A 401 -17.72 17.43 -51.77
C ILE A 401 -16.58 16.43 -51.60
N THR A 402 -15.55 16.83 -50.88
CA THR A 402 -14.47 15.93 -50.47
C THR A 402 -14.82 15.27 -49.14
N ASP A 403 -14.78 13.94 -49.09
CA ASP A 403 -14.83 13.16 -47.84
C ASP A 403 -13.40 12.91 -47.34
N THR A 404 -12.97 13.64 -46.32
CA THR A 404 -11.61 13.55 -45.76
C THR A 404 -11.36 12.25 -44.99
N LEU A 405 -12.42 11.53 -44.60
CA LEU A 405 -12.28 10.20 -44.00
C LEU A 405 -11.76 9.21 -45.04
N THR A 406 -12.42 9.14 -46.20
CA THR A 406 -12.12 8.15 -47.26
C THR A 406 -11.14 8.64 -48.32
N GLY A 407 -10.95 9.96 -48.43
CA GLY A 407 -10.22 10.61 -49.53
C GLY A 407 -10.99 10.63 -50.86
N LEU A 408 -12.26 10.21 -50.85
CA LEU A 408 -13.12 10.25 -52.02
C LEU A 408 -13.71 11.64 -52.21
N MET A 409 -13.96 11.99 -53.47
CA MET A 409 -14.69 13.20 -53.83
C MET A 409 -15.97 12.81 -54.54
N TRP A 410 -17.07 13.41 -54.09
CA TRP A 410 -18.42 13.11 -54.50
C TRP A 410 -19.01 14.29 -55.26
N LEU A 411 -19.88 14.00 -56.22
CA LEU A 411 -20.73 15.05 -56.79
C LEU A 411 -21.66 15.58 -55.70
N LYS A 412 -21.77 16.90 -55.54
CA LYS A 412 -22.56 17.50 -54.46
C LYS A 412 -24.06 17.28 -54.64
N ASP A 413 -24.55 17.30 -55.87
CA ASP A 413 -25.95 17.09 -56.23
C ASP A 413 -26.27 15.60 -56.39
N ALA A 414 -26.67 14.95 -55.30
CA ALA A 414 -27.01 13.52 -55.27
C ALA A 414 -28.32 13.19 -56.00
N GLY A 415 -29.11 14.19 -56.36
CA GLY A 415 -30.33 14.03 -57.13
C GLY A 415 -30.13 14.15 -58.65
N CYS A 416 -28.92 14.52 -59.11
CA CYS A 416 -28.68 14.86 -60.51
C CYS A 416 -28.97 13.70 -61.47
N LEU A 417 -28.63 12.48 -61.07
CA LEU A 417 -28.69 11.30 -61.93
C LEU A 417 -29.67 10.26 -61.37
N ARG A 418 -30.70 9.93 -62.16
CA ARG A 418 -31.64 8.82 -61.88
C ARG A 418 -31.81 7.95 -63.11
N LYS A 419 -31.27 6.74 -63.07
CA LYS A 419 -31.16 5.84 -64.24
C LYS A 419 -31.38 4.37 -63.86
N THR A 420 -31.59 3.53 -64.86
CA THR A 420 -31.38 2.08 -64.74
C THR A 420 -29.89 1.77 -64.63
N TRP A 421 -29.49 0.58 -64.18
CA TRP A 421 -28.11 0.31 -63.80
C TRP A 421 -27.12 0.46 -64.97
N GLU A 422 -27.34 -0.22 -66.10
CA GLU A 422 -26.45 -0.14 -67.27
C GLU A 422 -26.42 1.27 -67.88
N THR A 423 -27.59 1.90 -68.03
CA THR A 423 -27.68 3.29 -68.49
C THR A 423 -26.98 4.23 -67.51
N GLY A 424 -26.95 3.89 -66.22
CA GLY A 424 -26.26 4.62 -65.18
C GLY A 424 -24.75 4.64 -65.37
N LEU A 425 -24.15 3.47 -65.60
CA LEU A 425 -22.72 3.35 -65.94
C LEU A 425 -22.38 4.18 -67.17
N GLN A 426 -23.18 4.07 -68.23
CA GLN A 426 -23.02 4.86 -69.46
C GLN A 426 -23.20 6.36 -69.23
N THR A 427 -24.14 6.75 -68.37
CA THR A 427 -24.41 8.16 -68.04
C THR A 427 -23.23 8.78 -67.31
N VAL A 428 -22.58 8.05 -66.40
CA VAL A 428 -21.38 8.57 -65.72
C VAL A 428 -20.17 8.61 -66.67
N ALA A 429 -20.05 7.66 -67.59
CA ALA A 429 -19.05 7.74 -68.66
C ALA A 429 -19.29 8.97 -69.57
N ASP A 430 -20.55 9.26 -69.94
CA ASP A 430 -20.89 10.47 -70.71
C ASP A 430 -20.69 11.76 -69.89
N LEU A 431 -20.89 11.73 -68.57
CA LEU A 431 -20.57 12.87 -67.68
C LEU A 431 -19.08 13.24 -67.76
N ASN A 432 -18.18 12.27 -67.93
CA ASN A 432 -16.75 12.52 -68.05
C ASN A 432 -16.34 13.15 -69.38
N VAL A 433 -17.08 12.87 -70.46
CA VAL A 433 -16.76 13.35 -71.81
C VAL A 433 -17.54 14.63 -72.14
N ASN A 434 -18.82 14.65 -71.79
CA ASN A 434 -19.78 15.69 -72.12
C ASN A 434 -20.50 16.23 -70.85
N PRO A 435 -19.77 16.78 -69.86
CA PRO A 435 -20.38 17.28 -68.63
C PRO A 435 -21.38 18.43 -68.86
N GLY A 436 -21.37 19.04 -70.07
CA GLY A 436 -22.36 20.01 -70.51
C GLY A 436 -23.79 19.48 -70.65
N ASN A 437 -23.96 18.16 -70.89
CA ASN A 437 -25.25 17.52 -71.10
C ASN A 437 -26.06 17.35 -69.79
N PHE A 438 -25.41 17.55 -68.65
CA PHE A 438 -25.99 17.28 -67.34
C PHE A 438 -26.13 18.59 -66.56
N ASN A 439 -27.32 18.82 -66.03
CA ASN A 439 -27.63 19.98 -65.20
C ASN A 439 -27.49 19.64 -63.71
N CYS A 440 -26.29 19.19 -63.30
CA CYS A 440 -26.00 18.95 -61.89
C CYS A 440 -25.72 20.28 -61.19
N LEU A 441 -26.45 20.58 -60.11
CA LEU A 441 -26.37 21.88 -59.46
C LEU A 441 -24.94 22.21 -59.00
N ASP A 442 -24.53 23.45 -59.26
CA ASP A 442 -23.23 24.05 -58.90
C ASP A 442 -21.99 23.36 -59.51
N TYR A 443 -22.15 22.30 -60.29
CA TYR A 443 -21.02 21.57 -60.85
C TYR A 443 -20.36 22.33 -61.99
N THR A 444 -19.08 22.68 -61.79
CA THR A 444 -18.29 23.51 -62.70
C THR A 444 -17.65 22.73 -63.86
N LYS A 445 -17.98 21.45 -64.03
CA LYS A 445 -17.58 20.61 -65.18
C LYS A 445 -16.05 20.42 -65.31
N LYS A 446 -15.36 20.34 -64.18
CA LYS A 446 -13.88 20.35 -64.08
C LYS A 446 -13.22 18.96 -64.09
N TYR A 447 -13.96 17.88 -63.85
CA TYR A 447 -13.41 16.54 -63.63
C TYR A 447 -13.97 15.54 -64.64
N SER A 448 -13.15 14.57 -65.06
CA SER A 448 -13.44 13.64 -66.15
C SER A 448 -13.12 12.17 -65.79
N ASP A 449 -13.04 11.87 -64.50
CA ASP A 449 -12.69 10.57 -63.91
C ASP A 449 -13.75 10.10 -62.91
N TRP A 450 -15.00 10.54 -63.08
CA TRP A 450 -16.14 10.06 -62.31
C TRP A 450 -16.43 8.59 -62.61
N ARG A 451 -16.85 7.85 -61.59
CA ARG A 451 -17.42 6.50 -61.72
C ARG A 451 -18.68 6.37 -60.89
N VAL A 452 -19.47 5.35 -61.18
CA VAL A 452 -20.51 4.89 -60.26
C VAL A 452 -19.78 4.25 -59.06
N PRO A 453 -20.08 4.67 -57.81
CA PRO A 453 -19.43 4.13 -56.63
C PRO A 453 -19.68 2.64 -56.50
N ASN A 454 -18.69 1.87 -56.03
CA ASN A 454 -18.98 0.50 -55.63
C ASN A 454 -19.72 0.47 -54.29
N ILE A 455 -20.18 -0.72 -53.87
CA ILE A 455 -21.06 -0.80 -52.69
C ILE A 455 -20.35 -0.35 -51.41
N ARG A 456 -19.05 -0.61 -51.26
CA ARG A 456 -18.23 -0.15 -50.12
C ARG A 456 -18.13 1.38 -50.08
N GLU A 457 -17.95 2.01 -51.24
CA GLU A 457 -17.91 3.46 -51.37
C GLU A 457 -19.25 4.08 -50.97
N LEU A 458 -20.38 3.55 -51.44
CA LEU A 458 -21.70 4.03 -51.02
C LEU A 458 -21.95 3.80 -49.54
N GLU A 459 -21.67 2.59 -49.05
CA GLU A 459 -21.80 2.22 -47.63
C GLU A 459 -21.06 3.23 -46.76
N SER A 460 -19.89 3.73 -47.17
CA SER A 460 -19.11 4.72 -46.40
C SER A 460 -19.87 6.03 -46.10
N LEU A 461 -20.89 6.38 -46.89
CA LEU A 461 -21.76 7.55 -46.69
C LEU A 461 -22.89 7.31 -45.68
N VAL A 462 -22.96 6.16 -45.03
CA VAL A 462 -23.98 5.87 -44.01
C VAL A 462 -23.52 6.29 -42.62
N ASN A 463 -24.39 7.03 -41.93
CA ASN A 463 -24.36 7.31 -40.51
C ASN A 463 -25.44 6.53 -39.77
N PHE A 464 -25.03 5.48 -39.06
CA PHE A 464 -25.93 4.62 -38.29
C PHE A 464 -26.46 5.27 -37.01
N GLY A 465 -25.91 6.41 -36.60
CA GLY A 465 -26.48 7.28 -35.57
C GLY A 465 -27.64 8.15 -36.06
N SER A 466 -27.84 8.26 -37.38
CA SER A 466 -28.96 9.01 -37.96
C SER A 466 -30.16 8.12 -38.26
N SER A 467 -31.36 8.62 -37.95
CA SER A 467 -32.62 7.97 -38.36
C SER A 467 -32.93 8.15 -39.86
N ASN A 468 -32.31 9.13 -40.52
CA ASN A 468 -32.41 9.35 -41.95
C ASN A 468 -31.08 9.86 -42.54
N ASN A 469 -30.43 9.04 -43.36
CA ASN A 469 -29.13 9.36 -43.94
C ASN A 469 -29.20 10.47 -45.00
N ALA A 470 -30.26 10.54 -45.80
CA ALA A 470 -30.44 11.61 -46.77
C ALA A 470 -30.54 12.99 -46.10
N SER A 471 -31.29 13.09 -45.00
CA SER A 471 -31.36 14.32 -44.19
C SER A 471 -30.02 14.68 -43.57
N TRP A 472 -29.29 13.68 -43.07
CA TRP A 472 -27.96 13.89 -42.49
C TRP A 472 -26.94 14.35 -43.54
N LEU A 473 -26.85 13.71 -44.71
CA LEU A 473 -25.95 14.15 -45.79
C LEU A 473 -26.27 15.58 -46.27
N LYS A 474 -27.55 15.95 -46.32
CA LYS A 474 -27.96 17.34 -46.60
C LYS A 474 -27.42 18.32 -45.56
N SER A 475 -27.41 17.94 -44.27
CA SER A 475 -26.78 18.75 -43.23
C SER A 475 -25.25 18.83 -43.34
N MET A 476 -24.64 17.87 -44.05
CA MET A 476 -23.20 17.84 -44.35
C MET A 476 -22.84 18.55 -45.67
N GLY A 477 -23.79 19.29 -46.27
CA GLY A 477 -23.56 20.11 -47.46
C GLY A 477 -23.95 19.48 -48.79
N PHE A 478 -24.31 18.20 -48.84
CA PHE A 478 -24.84 17.58 -50.05
C PHE A 478 -26.19 18.21 -50.44
N ARG A 479 -26.49 18.23 -51.73
CA ARG A 479 -27.75 18.77 -52.28
C ARG A 479 -28.60 17.67 -52.90
N ASN A 480 -29.92 17.89 -52.88
CA ASN A 480 -30.94 17.01 -53.45
C ASN A 480 -30.83 15.53 -53.07
N VAL A 481 -30.27 15.20 -51.91
CA VAL A 481 -30.20 13.81 -51.46
C VAL A 481 -31.62 13.30 -51.20
N GLN A 482 -32.01 12.30 -51.99
CA GLN A 482 -33.31 11.64 -51.94
C GLN A 482 -33.29 10.47 -50.95
N SER A 483 -34.36 10.31 -50.16
CA SER A 483 -34.59 9.12 -49.33
C SER A 483 -35.05 7.95 -50.21
N SER A 484 -34.11 7.40 -50.99
CA SER A 484 -34.39 6.36 -52.00
C SER A 484 -33.17 5.47 -52.19
N ASN A 485 -33.24 4.54 -53.15
CA ASN A 485 -32.13 3.66 -53.49
C ASN A 485 -31.13 4.36 -54.40
N TYR A 486 -29.84 4.10 -54.15
CA TYR A 486 -28.71 4.56 -54.95
C TYR A 486 -27.96 3.36 -55.50
N TRP A 487 -27.69 3.36 -56.80
CA TRP A 487 -26.98 2.28 -57.47
C TRP A 487 -25.51 2.27 -57.09
N SER A 488 -25.01 1.09 -56.72
CA SER A 488 -23.58 0.80 -56.76
C SER A 488 -23.19 0.21 -58.12
N SER A 489 -21.91 0.29 -58.47
CA SER A 489 -21.32 -0.43 -59.61
C SER A 489 -21.10 -1.92 -59.33
N THR A 490 -21.33 -2.38 -58.09
CA THR A 490 -21.15 -3.79 -57.70
C THR A 490 -22.32 -4.63 -58.22
N ALA A 491 -22.04 -5.52 -59.16
CA ALA A 491 -23.03 -6.46 -59.70
C ALA A 491 -23.31 -7.60 -58.70
N TYR A 492 -24.47 -8.25 -58.81
CA TYR A 492 -24.80 -9.38 -57.94
C TYR A 492 -24.28 -10.71 -58.51
N SER A 493 -23.50 -11.46 -57.72
CA SER A 493 -22.69 -12.59 -58.19
C SER A 493 -23.22 -14.00 -57.85
N SER A 494 -24.43 -14.16 -57.27
CA SER A 494 -24.81 -15.47 -56.71
C SER A 494 -24.90 -16.61 -57.72
N ALA A 495 -24.10 -17.65 -57.48
CA ALA A 495 -24.26 -19.01 -57.97
C ALA A 495 -24.92 -19.87 -56.89
N THR A 496 -26.20 -20.18 -57.03
CA THR A 496 -26.76 -21.41 -56.46
C THR A 496 -26.76 -22.47 -57.55
N SER A 497 -26.20 -23.63 -57.23
CA SER A 497 -26.05 -24.78 -58.13
C SER A 497 -27.39 -25.36 -58.55
N SER A 498 -27.98 -24.83 -59.63
CA SER A 498 -28.85 -25.57 -60.54
C SER A 498 -28.95 -24.83 -61.88
N ILE A 499 -29.08 -25.63 -62.93
CA ILE A 499 -28.80 -25.34 -64.35
C ILE A 499 -29.81 -24.35 -65.01
N ALA A 500 -30.34 -23.35 -64.31
CA ALA A 500 -31.41 -22.49 -64.86
C ALA A 500 -31.20 -20.96 -64.85
N TRP A 501 -30.08 -20.42 -64.35
CA TRP A 501 -30.00 -18.96 -64.07
C TRP A 501 -28.71 -18.27 -64.51
N THR A 502 -28.31 -18.40 -65.78
CA THR A 502 -27.30 -17.50 -66.39
C THR A 502 -27.87 -16.11 -66.72
N SER A 503 -29.19 -15.97 -66.84
CA SER A 503 -29.88 -14.70 -67.10
C SER A 503 -30.00 -13.80 -65.85
N ILE A 504 -30.41 -14.33 -64.69
CA ILE A 504 -30.58 -13.56 -63.44
C ILE A 504 -29.25 -12.94 -62.94
N ARG A 505 -28.11 -13.61 -63.12
CA ARG A 505 -26.79 -13.07 -62.69
C ARG A 505 -26.47 -11.71 -63.31
N ARG A 506 -26.95 -11.48 -64.53
CA ARG A 506 -26.79 -10.21 -65.23
C ARG A 506 -27.89 -9.21 -64.89
N SER A 507 -28.99 -9.63 -64.27
CA SER A 507 -30.19 -8.82 -64.09
C SER A 507 -30.26 -8.07 -62.76
N TYR A 508 -29.36 -8.34 -61.80
CA TYR A 508 -29.37 -7.68 -60.49
C TYR A 508 -28.03 -7.02 -60.16
N ALA A 509 -28.10 -5.91 -59.42
CA ALA A 509 -26.95 -5.22 -58.85
C ALA A 509 -27.27 -4.74 -57.44
N TRP A 510 -26.23 -4.37 -56.69
CA TRP A 510 -26.38 -3.86 -55.33
C TRP A 510 -26.78 -2.38 -55.34
N ALA A 511 -27.68 -2.02 -54.43
CA ALA A 511 -28.10 -0.65 -54.20
C ALA A 511 -28.17 -0.38 -52.70
N LEU A 512 -27.83 0.85 -52.31
CA LEU A 512 -27.93 1.35 -50.94
C LEU A 512 -29.21 2.18 -50.78
N ASN A 513 -30.00 1.91 -49.75
CA ASN A 513 -31.13 2.76 -49.38
C ASN A 513 -30.67 3.94 -48.52
N MET A 514 -30.67 5.14 -49.08
CA MET A 514 -30.20 6.36 -48.40
C MET A 514 -31.16 6.87 -47.32
N THR A 515 -32.26 6.17 -47.04
CA THR A 515 -33.10 6.46 -45.88
C THR A 515 -32.44 5.90 -44.62
N ASN A 516 -32.28 4.58 -44.55
CA ASN A 516 -31.85 3.87 -43.36
C ASN A 516 -30.42 3.34 -43.45
N GLY A 517 -29.82 3.27 -44.64
CA GLY A 517 -28.49 2.72 -44.88
C GLY A 517 -28.47 1.21 -45.13
N SER A 518 -29.62 0.54 -45.28
CA SER A 518 -29.62 -0.88 -45.67
C SER A 518 -29.25 -1.05 -47.14
N ASP A 519 -28.51 -2.10 -47.47
CA ASP A 519 -28.28 -2.50 -48.85
C ASP A 519 -29.27 -3.60 -49.29
N SER A 520 -29.46 -3.72 -50.59
CA SER A 520 -30.18 -4.85 -51.17
C SER A 520 -29.84 -5.02 -52.65
N THR A 521 -30.12 -6.20 -53.18
CA THR A 521 -30.02 -6.47 -54.61
C THR A 521 -31.31 -6.06 -55.30
N MET A 522 -31.22 -5.24 -56.35
CA MET A 522 -32.37 -4.78 -57.13
C MET A 522 -32.23 -5.15 -58.60
N SER A 523 -33.36 -5.27 -59.31
CA SER A 523 -33.34 -5.49 -60.76
C SER A 523 -32.71 -4.30 -61.45
N LYS A 524 -31.75 -4.54 -62.35
CA LYS A 524 -31.02 -3.52 -63.10
C LYS A 524 -31.92 -2.66 -64.01
N SER A 525 -33.10 -3.18 -64.37
CA SER A 525 -34.15 -2.42 -65.08
C SER A 525 -34.86 -1.37 -64.21
N THR A 526 -34.59 -1.33 -62.91
CA THR A 526 -35.20 -0.38 -61.97
C THR A 526 -34.46 0.96 -62.02
N TYR A 527 -35.20 2.06 -61.97
CA TYR A 527 -34.61 3.38 -61.80
C TYR A 527 -34.20 3.63 -60.35
N ALA A 528 -32.93 3.96 -60.13
CA ALA A 528 -32.40 4.42 -58.85
C ALA A 528 -31.47 5.62 -59.06
N TYR A 529 -31.13 6.31 -57.98
CA TYR A 529 -30.22 7.45 -58.04
C TYR A 529 -28.77 7.00 -58.17
N ILE A 530 -27.91 7.87 -58.69
CA ILE A 530 -26.47 7.61 -58.78
C ILE A 530 -25.78 8.84 -58.20
N LEU A 531 -24.85 8.60 -57.29
CA LEU A 531 -24.02 9.62 -56.68
C LEU A 531 -22.58 9.40 -57.15
N PRO A 532 -22.16 10.03 -58.27
CA PRO A 532 -20.83 9.81 -58.84
C PRO A 532 -19.73 10.11 -57.85
N VAL A 533 -18.68 9.28 -57.90
CA VAL A 533 -17.50 9.38 -57.04
C VAL A 533 -16.23 9.38 -57.88
N ARG A 534 -15.17 9.99 -57.35
CA ARG A 534 -13.81 9.91 -57.88
C ARG A 534 -12.79 9.78 -56.76
N THR A 535 -11.61 9.28 -57.10
CA THR A 535 -10.46 9.27 -56.18
C THR A 535 -9.77 10.62 -56.19
N THR A 536 -9.14 10.99 -55.07
CA THR A 536 -8.30 12.19 -54.99
C THR A 536 -6.91 11.82 -54.50
N SER A 537 -5.95 12.74 -54.68
CA SER A 537 -4.61 12.60 -54.09
C SER A 537 -4.55 13.12 -52.65
N ILE A 538 -5.69 13.46 -52.04
CA ILE A 538 -5.75 13.97 -50.67
C ILE A 538 -5.47 12.82 -49.70
N ARG A 539 -4.72 13.12 -48.64
CA ARG A 539 -4.47 12.17 -47.56
C ARG A 539 -5.80 11.78 -46.91
N SER A 540 -6.13 10.49 -46.93
CA SER A 540 -7.30 9.95 -46.23
C SER A 540 -6.91 9.34 -44.89
N LEU A 541 -7.87 9.30 -43.96
CA LEU A 541 -7.73 8.61 -42.67
C LEU A 541 -8.05 7.12 -42.78
N HIS A 542 -8.89 6.75 -43.75
CA HIS A 542 -9.29 5.39 -44.07
C HIS A 542 -9.27 5.19 -45.58
N LYS A 543 -8.77 4.04 -46.04
CA LYS A 543 -8.95 3.62 -47.43
C LYS A 543 -9.89 2.43 -47.45
N LEU A 544 -10.93 2.52 -48.27
CA LEU A 544 -11.90 1.46 -48.42
C LEU A 544 -11.28 0.28 -49.18
N PRO A 545 -11.50 -0.97 -48.74
CA PRO A 545 -11.04 -2.14 -49.46
C PRO A 545 -11.88 -2.34 -50.73
N GLU A 546 -11.31 -3.08 -51.69
CA GLU A 546 -12.08 -3.64 -52.80
C GLU A 546 -13.23 -4.51 -52.28
N THR A 547 -14.25 -4.71 -53.12
CA THR A 547 -15.43 -5.52 -52.78
C THR A 547 -15.20 -7.02 -52.91
N GLY A 548 -14.10 -7.42 -53.56
CA GLY A 548 -13.79 -8.79 -53.96
C GLY A 548 -14.40 -9.18 -55.32
N GLN A 549 -15.17 -8.31 -55.97
CA GLN A 549 -15.69 -8.57 -57.31
C GLN A 549 -14.57 -8.47 -58.36
N LYS A 550 -14.23 -9.61 -58.99
CA LYS A 550 -13.23 -9.68 -60.07
C LYS A 550 -13.82 -9.93 -61.46
N ILE A 551 -15.11 -10.28 -61.54
CA ILE A 551 -15.81 -10.53 -62.81
C ILE A 551 -16.56 -9.26 -63.21
N SER A 552 -16.22 -8.70 -64.37
CA SER A 552 -17.00 -7.63 -64.99
C SER A 552 -18.19 -8.18 -65.79
N TYR A 553 -19.31 -7.48 -65.69
CA TYR A 553 -20.55 -7.73 -66.42
C TYR A 553 -20.94 -6.56 -67.33
N ALA A 554 -20.35 -5.38 -67.14
CA ALA A 554 -20.46 -4.21 -68.00
C ALA A 554 -19.25 -3.29 -67.81
N ALA A 555 -18.86 -2.55 -68.86
CA ALA A 555 -17.79 -1.56 -68.75
C ALA A 555 -18.11 -0.49 -67.68
N GLY A 556 -17.13 -0.17 -66.86
CA GLY A 556 -17.25 0.76 -65.74
C GLY A 556 -17.90 0.19 -64.48
N ASP A 557 -18.21 -1.11 -64.45
CA ASP A 557 -18.68 -1.79 -63.24
C ASP A 557 -17.52 -2.10 -62.27
N ASP A 558 -17.87 -2.58 -61.08
CA ASP A 558 -16.89 -2.83 -60.01
C ASP A 558 -15.92 -3.97 -60.35
N GLY A 559 -16.31 -4.94 -61.17
CA GLY A 559 -15.41 -5.98 -61.67
C GLY A 559 -14.41 -5.50 -62.71
N ASP A 560 -14.77 -4.46 -63.46
CA ASP A 560 -13.90 -3.77 -64.44
C ASP A 560 -12.92 -2.82 -63.73
N ILE A 561 -13.43 -1.99 -62.81
CA ILE A 561 -12.63 -0.95 -62.13
C ILE A 561 -11.86 -1.48 -60.92
N GLN A 562 -12.49 -2.37 -60.13
CA GLN A 562 -11.96 -2.91 -58.87
C GLN A 562 -11.46 -1.80 -57.94
N ALA A 563 -12.30 -0.80 -57.71
CA ALA A 563 -11.94 0.36 -56.90
C ALA A 563 -11.76 -0.04 -55.42
N GLY A 564 -10.66 0.39 -54.82
CA GLY A 564 -10.37 0.19 -53.41
C GLY A 564 -8.95 -0.28 -53.17
N VAL A 565 -8.68 -0.66 -51.92
CA VAL A 565 -7.43 -1.33 -51.54
C VAL A 565 -7.56 -2.81 -51.81
N GLU A 566 -6.66 -3.33 -52.65
CA GLU A 566 -6.51 -4.75 -52.92
C GLU A 566 -6.33 -5.53 -51.60
N TRP A 567 -6.92 -6.72 -51.52
CA TRP A 567 -6.83 -7.53 -50.33
C TRP A 567 -5.44 -8.15 -50.18
N PRO A 568 -4.89 -8.21 -48.95
CA PRO A 568 -3.66 -8.95 -48.69
C PRO A 568 -3.87 -10.46 -48.92
N GLU A 569 -2.79 -11.15 -49.30
CA GLU A 569 -2.78 -12.60 -49.47
C GLU A 569 -1.68 -13.23 -48.59
N PRO A 570 -2.04 -14.10 -47.61
CA PRO A 570 -3.40 -14.45 -47.21
C PRO A 570 -4.07 -13.34 -46.40
N ARG A 571 -5.37 -13.13 -46.63
CA ARG A 571 -6.17 -12.18 -45.83
C ARG A 571 -6.43 -12.68 -44.42
N PHE A 572 -6.77 -13.96 -44.28
CA PHE A 572 -7.14 -14.54 -43.00
C PHE A 572 -6.07 -15.53 -42.53
N ILE A 573 -5.52 -15.28 -41.35
CA ILE A 573 -4.49 -16.09 -40.73
C ILE A 573 -5.10 -16.84 -39.55
N ASP A 574 -5.11 -18.18 -39.63
CA ASP A 574 -5.50 -19.05 -38.51
C ASP A 574 -4.39 -19.09 -37.47
N ASN A 575 -4.68 -18.57 -36.28
CA ASN A 575 -3.72 -18.48 -35.18
C ASN A 575 -3.52 -19.81 -34.43
N ARG A 576 -4.26 -20.87 -34.81
CA ARG A 576 -4.21 -22.21 -34.20
C ARG A 576 -4.60 -22.26 -32.72
N ASP A 577 -5.27 -21.22 -32.24
CA ASP A 577 -5.80 -21.08 -30.87
C ASP A 577 -7.33 -20.88 -30.84
N GLY A 578 -7.98 -21.13 -31.99
CA GLY A 578 -9.40 -20.89 -32.22
C GLY A 578 -9.75 -19.44 -32.52
N THR A 579 -8.77 -18.64 -32.96
CA THR A 579 -8.98 -17.31 -33.50
C THR A 579 -8.42 -17.17 -34.93
N VAL A 580 -8.94 -16.18 -35.67
CA VAL A 580 -8.50 -15.83 -37.03
C VAL A 580 -8.17 -14.34 -37.08
N THR A 581 -6.97 -14.00 -37.52
CA THR A 581 -6.54 -12.61 -37.76
C THR A 581 -6.88 -12.21 -39.20
N ASP A 582 -7.60 -11.09 -39.37
CA ASP A 582 -7.85 -10.46 -40.67
C ASP A 582 -6.79 -9.39 -40.94
N THR A 583 -5.84 -9.69 -41.82
CA THR A 583 -4.70 -8.81 -42.15
C THR A 583 -5.11 -7.56 -42.91
N LEU A 584 -6.31 -7.54 -43.53
CA LEU A 584 -6.84 -6.35 -44.18
C LEU A 584 -7.26 -5.29 -43.17
N THR A 585 -7.89 -5.72 -42.07
CA THR A 585 -8.50 -4.82 -41.07
C THR A 585 -7.67 -4.68 -39.81
N GLY A 586 -6.78 -5.64 -39.54
CA GLY A 586 -6.05 -5.79 -38.30
C GLY A 586 -6.92 -6.29 -37.14
N LEU A 587 -8.11 -6.81 -37.42
CA LEU A 587 -9.01 -7.37 -36.40
C LEU A 587 -8.75 -8.86 -36.20
N MET A 588 -9.02 -9.35 -34.99
CA MET A 588 -9.00 -10.77 -34.70
C MET A 588 -10.40 -11.24 -34.33
N TRP A 589 -10.81 -12.35 -34.94
CA TRP A 589 -12.16 -12.89 -34.85
C TRP A 589 -12.14 -14.24 -34.15
N LEU A 590 -13.21 -14.55 -33.42
CA LEU A 590 -13.43 -15.92 -32.96
C LEU A 590 -13.60 -16.83 -34.19
N LYS A 591 -12.82 -17.90 -34.27
CA LYS A 591 -12.83 -18.77 -35.47
C LYS A 591 -14.17 -19.47 -35.67
N ASP A 592 -14.81 -19.91 -34.60
CA ASP A 592 -16.10 -20.59 -34.63
C ASP A 592 -17.28 -19.60 -34.70
N ALA A 593 -17.63 -19.20 -35.92
CA ALA A 593 -18.76 -18.33 -36.22
C ALA A 593 -20.13 -18.96 -35.91
N GLY A 594 -20.20 -20.24 -35.59
CA GLY A 594 -21.42 -20.91 -35.15
C GLY A 594 -21.59 -20.96 -33.64
N CYS A 595 -20.63 -20.44 -32.85
CA CYS A 595 -20.59 -20.70 -31.39
C CYS A 595 -21.79 -20.12 -30.65
N PHE A 596 -22.26 -18.94 -31.07
CA PHE A 596 -23.30 -18.22 -30.34
C PHE A 596 -24.49 -17.92 -31.23
N ARG A 597 -25.68 -18.33 -30.78
CA ARG A 597 -26.97 -17.93 -31.37
C ARG A 597 -27.89 -17.39 -30.27
N LYS A 598 -28.07 -16.07 -30.22
CA LYS A 598 -28.69 -15.36 -29.09
C LYS A 598 -29.61 -14.22 -29.57
N SER A 599 -30.52 -13.77 -28.70
CA SER A 599 -31.15 -12.46 -28.86
C SER A 599 -30.11 -11.36 -28.68
N TRP A 600 -30.39 -10.14 -29.15
CA TRP A 600 -29.38 -9.08 -29.18
C TRP A 600 -28.83 -8.72 -27.78
N SER A 601 -29.71 -8.55 -26.79
CA SER A 601 -29.29 -8.26 -25.41
C SER A 601 -28.52 -9.41 -24.78
N THR A 602 -28.96 -10.65 -25.00
CA THR A 602 -28.24 -11.83 -24.51
C THR A 602 -26.91 -12.03 -25.25
N ALA A 603 -26.77 -11.60 -26.50
CA ALA A 603 -25.50 -11.63 -27.22
C ALA A 603 -24.46 -10.73 -26.54
N LEU A 604 -24.80 -9.48 -26.19
CA LEU A 604 -23.92 -8.58 -25.43
C LEU A 604 -23.52 -9.18 -24.07
N GLN A 605 -24.48 -9.76 -23.34
CA GLN A 605 -24.21 -10.46 -22.08
C GLN A 605 -23.31 -11.68 -22.28
N THR A 606 -23.49 -12.42 -23.38
CA THR A 606 -22.67 -13.60 -23.72
C THR A 606 -21.23 -13.19 -23.97
N VAL A 607 -20.98 -12.04 -24.61
CA VAL A 607 -19.61 -11.54 -24.78
C VAL A 607 -18.99 -11.11 -23.46
N ALA A 608 -19.72 -10.40 -22.60
CA ALA A 608 -19.23 -10.02 -21.27
C ALA A 608 -18.87 -11.26 -20.42
N ASP A 609 -19.70 -12.31 -20.49
CA ASP A 609 -19.45 -13.57 -19.80
C ASP A 609 -18.35 -14.41 -20.46
N LEU A 610 -18.17 -14.36 -21.78
CA LEU A 610 -17.03 -14.96 -22.47
C LEU A 610 -15.71 -14.34 -21.98
N ASN A 611 -15.69 -13.03 -21.75
CA ASN A 611 -14.50 -12.34 -21.22
C ASN A 611 -14.22 -12.69 -19.77
N ALA A 612 -15.26 -12.80 -18.94
CA ALA A 612 -15.11 -13.17 -17.53
C ALA A 612 -14.78 -14.66 -17.34
N ASN A 613 -15.31 -15.51 -18.21
CA ASN A 613 -15.27 -16.97 -18.10
C ASN A 613 -14.94 -17.63 -19.46
N PRO A 614 -13.74 -17.43 -20.03
CA PRO A 614 -13.41 -17.89 -21.38
C PRO A 614 -13.53 -19.40 -21.59
N GLY A 615 -13.33 -20.19 -20.52
CA GLY A 615 -13.48 -21.65 -20.55
C GLY A 615 -14.91 -22.17 -20.44
N LYS A 616 -15.92 -21.31 -20.24
CA LYS A 616 -17.32 -21.72 -20.05
C LYS A 616 -18.00 -22.21 -21.34
N TYR A 617 -17.57 -21.68 -22.48
CA TYR A 617 -18.21 -21.95 -23.76
C TYR A 617 -17.39 -22.94 -24.58
N ALA A 618 -18.03 -24.00 -25.06
CA ALA A 618 -17.42 -25.01 -25.91
C ALA A 618 -17.35 -24.58 -27.38
N CYS A 619 -16.75 -23.41 -27.67
CA CYS A 619 -16.48 -22.98 -29.03
C CYS A 619 -15.39 -23.87 -29.67
N GLN A 620 -15.58 -24.27 -30.93
CA GLN A 620 -14.67 -25.20 -31.58
C GLN A 620 -13.24 -24.63 -31.68
N GLN A 621 -12.27 -25.43 -31.23
CA GLN A 621 -10.83 -25.11 -31.26
C GLN A 621 -10.41 -23.89 -30.41
N TYR A 622 -11.31 -23.29 -29.63
CA TYR A 622 -10.99 -22.10 -28.85
C TYR A 622 -10.19 -22.45 -27.59
N THR A 623 -8.89 -22.15 -27.63
CA THR A 623 -7.93 -22.39 -26.54
C THR A 623 -7.24 -21.11 -26.06
N ALA A 624 -7.37 -20.00 -26.80
CA ALA A 624 -6.66 -18.74 -26.54
C ALA A 624 -7.06 -18.04 -25.23
N GLN A 625 -8.32 -18.22 -24.80
CA GLN A 625 -8.87 -17.65 -23.56
C GLN A 625 -8.70 -16.12 -23.39
N TYR A 626 -8.76 -15.36 -24.48
CA TYR A 626 -8.78 -13.89 -24.44
C TYR A 626 -10.00 -13.35 -23.69
N ALA A 627 -9.83 -12.16 -23.09
CA ALA A 627 -10.80 -11.52 -22.19
C ALA A 627 -11.24 -10.10 -22.63
N ASP A 628 -10.97 -9.73 -23.88
CA ASP A 628 -11.24 -8.43 -24.49
C ASP A 628 -12.12 -8.54 -25.76
N TRP A 629 -12.92 -9.60 -25.84
CA TRP A 629 -13.92 -9.75 -26.90
C TRP A 629 -14.99 -8.66 -26.80
N ARG A 630 -15.44 -8.19 -27.96
CA ARG A 630 -16.66 -7.38 -28.09
C ARG A 630 -17.55 -7.97 -29.16
N MET A 631 -18.81 -7.57 -29.13
CA MET A 631 -19.69 -7.75 -30.26
C MET A 631 -19.28 -6.74 -31.36
N PRO A 632 -19.06 -7.18 -32.61
CA PRO A 632 -18.59 -6.28 -33.66
C PRO A 632 -19.61 -5.19 -33.93
N ASN A 633 -19.16 -3.97 -34.16
CA ASN A 633 -20.05 -2.97 -34.76
C ASN A 633 -20.36 -3.36 -36.21
N VAL A 634 -21.34 -2.68 -36.81
CA VAL A 634 -21.83 -3.07 -38.14
C VAL A 634 -20.74 -2.96 -39.23
N ARG A 635 -19.81 -2.00 -39.12
CA ARG A 635 -18.70 -1.81 -40.06
C ARG A 635 -17.66 -2.92 -39.95
N GLU A 636 -17.36 -3.31 -38.71
CA GLU A 636 -16.46 -4.43 -38.44
C GLU A 636 -17.02 -5.71 -39.04
N LEU A 637 -18.30 -6.00 -38.82
CA LEU A 637 -18.93 -7.20 -39.35
C LEU A 637 -19.08 -7.16 -40.88
N GLU A 638 -19.43 -6.00 -41.43
CA GLU A 638 -19.52 -5.73 -42.87
C GLU A 638 -18.17 -5.95 -43.58
N SER A 639 -17.04 -5.75 -42.89
CA SER A 639 -15.71 -6.00 -43.47
C SER A 639 -15.47 -7.46 -43.86
N LEU A 640 -16.18 -8.42 -43.23
CA LEU A 640 -16.08 -9.85 -43.53
C LEU A 640 -16.86 -10.28 -44.78
N THR A 641 -17.52 -9.35 -45.49
CA THR A 641 -18.24 -9.68 -46.72
C THR A 641 -17.33 -9.67 -47.95
N ASN A 642 -17.66 -10.54 -48.90
CA ASN A 642 -17.06 -10.61 -50.23
C ASN A 642 -18.19 -10.60 -51.26
N PHE A 643 -18.29 -9.55 -52.06
CA PHE A 643 -19.35 -9.42 -53.07
C PHE A 643 -19.03 -10.13 -54.39
N GLY A 644 -17.79 -10.60 -54.56
CA GLY A 644 -17.38 -11.44 -55.68
C GLY A 644 -17.68 -12.92 -55.52
N THR A 645 -18.02 -13.39 -54.32
CA THR A 645 -18.43 -14.78 -54.07
C THR A 645 -19.94 -14.97 -54.15
N SER A 646 -20.36 -16.17 -54.53
CA SER A 646 -21.77 -16.56 -54.50
C SER A 646 -22.34 -16.78 -53.12
N ASN A 647 -21.47 -17.02 -52.14
CA ASN A 647 -21.85 -17.30 -50.76
C ASN A 647 -20.71 -16.88 -49.80
N VAL A 648 -20.97 -15.88 -48.97
CA VAL A 648 -19.97 -15.33 -48.04
C VAL A 648 -19.64 -16.34 -46.93
N ALA A 649 -20.63 -17.03 -46.37
CA ALA A 649 -20.41 -18.02 -45.32
C ALA A 649 -19.50 -19.18 -45.80
N SER A 650 -19.77 -19.74 -46.99
CA SER A 650 -18.91 -20.76 -47.60
C SER A 650 -17.51 -20.23 -47.85
N TRP A 651 -17.39 -19.00 -48.36
CA TRP A 651 -16.09 -18.37 -48.60
C TRP A 651 -15.29 -18.17 -47.30
N LEU A 652 -15.91 -17.69 -46.21
CA LEU A 652 -15.25 -17.57 -44.91
C LEU A 652 -14.78 -18.94 -44.39
N ASN A 653 -15.60 -19.99 -44.51
CA ASN A 653 -15.21 -21.35 -44.12
C ASN A 653 -14.01 -21.86 -44.92
N SER A 654 -13.93 -21.54 -46.22
CA SER A 654 -12.76 -21.85 -47.05
C SER A 654 -11.53 -21.01 -46.72
N ASN A 655 -11.67 -19.95 -45.93
CA ASN A 655 -10.61 -19.03 -45.53
C ASN A 655 -10.36 -19.05 -44.01
N GLY A 656 -10.50 -20.22 -43.38
CA GLY A 656 -10.05 -20.45 -42.01
C GLY A 656 -11.11 -20.29 -40.92
N PHE A 657 -12.29 -19.72 -41.21
CA PHE A 657 -13.40 -19.74 -40.24
C PHE A 657 -14.03 -21.13 -40.12
N LEU A 658 -14.69 -21.38 -39.00
CA LEU A 658 -15.46 -22.59 -38.74
C LEU A 658 -16.92 -22.24 -38.55
N ARG A 659 -17.81 -23.06 -39.13
CA ARG A 659 -19.26 -22.96 -38.97
C ARG A 659 -19.80 -21.54 -39.22
N ALA A 660 -19.24 -20.83 -40.20
CA ALA A 660 -19.93 -19.68 -40.76
C ALA A 660 -21.18 -20.22 -41.50
N LEU A 661 -22.36 -19.77 -41.09
CA LEU A 661 -23.64 -20.30 -41.55
C LEU A 661 -24.37 -19.30 -42.45
N ASN A 662 -25.20 -19.82 -43.36
CA ASN A 662 -26.13 -19.03 -44.19
C ASN A 662 -27.25 -18.44 -43.34
N SER A 663 -26.90 -17.46 -42.52
CA SER A 663 -27.80 -16.80 -41.57
C SER A 663 -27.36 -15.35 -41.35
N SER A 664 -28.11 -14.65 -40.53
CA SER A 664 -27.79 -13.30 -40.10
C SER A 664 -26.92 -13.32 -38.85
N TYR A 665 -25.99 -12.39 -38.81
CA TYR A 665 -25.05 -12.18 -37.71
C TYR A 665 -25.27 -10.80 -37.14
N TRP A 666 -25.48 -10.74 -35.82
CA TRP A 666 -25.72 -9.48 -35.14
C TRP A 666 -24.48 -8.60 -35.10
N SER A 667 -24.71 -7.29 -35.28
CA SER A 667 -23.78 -6.26 -34.83
C SER A 667 -24.22 -5.62 -33.51
N SER A 668 -23.31 -4.91 -32.85
CA SER A 668 -23.59 -4.08 -31.68
C SER A 668 -24.26 -2.74 -32.02
N THR A 669 -24.44 -2.43 -33.32
CA THR A 669 -25.00 -1.16 -33.78
C THR A 669 -26.54 -1.20 -33.75
N THR A 670 -27.15 -0.32 -32.97
CA THR A 670 -28.61 -0.17 -32.89
C THR A 670 -29.15 0.57 -34.13
N SER A 671 -30.35 0.26 -34.60
CA SER A 671 -30.99 1.03 -35.67
C SER A 671 -31.56 2.34 -35.12
N ALA A 672 -30.99 3.49 -35.50
CA ALA A 672 -31.46 4.80 -35.04
C ALA A 672 -32.92 5.11 -35.46
N GLY A 673 -33.37 4.56 -36.59
CA GLY A 673 -34.78 4.67 -37.03
C GLY A 673 -35.75 3.78 -36.26
N SER A 674 -35.26 2.75 -35.56
CA SER A 674 -36.06 1.86 -34.71
C SER A 674 -35.18 1.25 -33.62
N THR A 675 -35.14 1.88 -32.45
CA THR A 675 -34.24 1.49 -31.34
C THR A 675 -34.54 0.09 -30.76
N SER A 676 -35.73 -0.43 -31.04
CA SER A 676 -36.13 -1.82 -30.79
C SER A 676 -35.45 -2.85 -31.71
N SER A 677 -34.72 -2.38 -32.73
CA SER A 677 -34.01 -3.18 -33.73
C SER A 677 -32.51 -2.88 -33.72
N ALA A 678 -31.71 -3.83 -34.18
CA ALA A 678 -30.27 -3.69 -34.38
C ALA A 678 -29.87 -4.13 -35.79
N TRP A 679 -28.71 -3.68 -36.24
CA TRP A 679 -28.17 -4.03 -37.55
C TRP A 679 -27.53 -5.42 -37.53
N LEU A 680 -27.63 -6.10 -38.65
CA LEU A 680 -27.07 -7.43 -38.87
C LEU A 680 -26.59 -7.58 -40.32
N ILE A 681 -25.65 -8.50 -40.53
CA ILE A 681 -25.16 -8.88 -41.86
C ILE A 681 -25.64 -10.30 -42.17
N GLY A 682 -26.26 -10.49 -43.33
CA GLY A 682 -26.64 -11.81 -43.83
C GLY A 682 -25.51 -12.48 -44.61
N LEU A 683 -24.83 -13.47 -44.03
CA LEU A 683 -23.66 -14.12 -44.66
C LEU A 683 -23.98 -15.02 -45.86
N GLN A 684 -25.25 -15.15 -46.27
CA GLN A 684 -25.56 -15.78 -47.55
C GLN A 684 -25.08 -14.90 -48.73
N LYS A 685 -25.33 -13.59 -48.65
CA LYS A 685 -25.05 -12.65 -49.75
C LYS A 685 -24.16 -11.47 -49.34
N GLY A 686 -23.99 -11.25 -48.03
CA GLY A 686 -23.31 -10.09 -47.46
C GLY A 686 -24.20 -8.88 -47.20
N ASN A 687 -25.53 -9.03 -47.23
CA ASN A 687 -26.45 -7.88 -47.18
C ASN A 687 -26.65 -7.32 -45.76
N LEU A 688 -26.68 -5.99 -45.65
CA LEU A 688 -26.92 -5.22 -44.44
C LEU A 688 -28.41 -4.94 -44.22
N THR A 689 -28.98 -5.47 -43.14
CA THR A 689 -30.38 -5.22 -42.76
C THR A 689 -30.52 -5.04 -41.26
N SER A 690 -31.71 -4.65 -40.79
CA SER A 690 -32.01 -4.54 -39.36
C SER A 690 -33.14 -5.49 -38.95
N SER A 691 -33.08 -6.01 -37.72
CA SER A 691 -34.14 -6.85 -37.17
C SER A 691 -34.40 -6.55 -35.70
N ARG A 692 -35.57 -6.97 -35.19
CA ARG A 692 -35.98 -6.75 -33.80
C ARG A 692 -34.99 -7.42 -32.84
N LYS A 693 -34.58 -6.70 -31.79
CA LYS A 693 -33.62 -7.17 -30.77
C LYS A 693 -34.10 -8.43 -30.02
N THR A 694 -35.40 -8.72 -30.07
CA THR A 694 -36.01 -9.94 -29.49
C THR A 694 -35.82 -11.19 -30.34
N SER A 695 -35.45 -11.05 -31.61
CA SER A 695 -35.15 -12.18 -32.50
C SER A 695 -33.78 -12.78 -32.21
N THR A 696 -33.58 -14.06 -32.57
CA THR A 696 -32.34 -14.79 -32.29
C THR A 696 -31.51 -14.97 -33.56
N PHE A 697 -30.27 -14.46 -33.55
CA PHE A 697 -29.31 -14.56 -34.66
C PHE A 697 -27.91 -14.94 -34.14
N TYR A 698 -26.98 -15.18 -35.06
CA TYR A 698 -25.62 -15.56 -34.68
C TYR A 698 -24.81 -14.35 -34.20
N LEU A 699 -23.81 -14.61 -33.38
CA LEU A 699 -22.84 -13.63 -32.90
C LEU A 699 -21.45 -14.16 -33.23
N LEU A 700 -20.64 -13.32 -33.85
CA LEU A 700 -19.24 -13.58 -34.15
C LEU A 700 -18.39 -12.54 -33.40
N PRO A 701 -17.88 -12.86 -32.19
CA PRO A 701 -17.09 -11.92 -31.40
C PRO A 701 -15.81 -11.49 -32.11
N VAL A 702 -15.42 -10.24 -31.88
CA VAL A 702 -14.22 -9.61 -32.43
C VAL A 702 -13.40 -8.97 -31.32
N ARG A 703 -12.09 -8.87 -31.52
CA ARG A 703 -11.17 -8.13 -30.66
C ARG A 703 -10.17 -7.34 -31.51
N GLY A 704 -9.40 -6.47 -30.87
CA GLY A 704 -8.25 -5.86 -31.54
C GLY A 704 -7.25 -6.96 -31.93
N GLY A 705 -6.68 -6.90 -33.14
CA GLY A 705 -5.66 -7.85 -33.55
C GLY A 705 -4.35 -7.63 -32.78
N LEU A 706 -3.67 -8.74 -32.50
CA LEU A 706 -2.24 -8.74 -32.27
C LEU A 706 -1.60 -8.62 -33.66
N GLN A 707 -0.81 -7.57 -33.90
CA GLN A 707 0.15 -7.58 -35.01
C GLN A 707 1.46 -8.18 -34.52
#